data_AF-F8N367-F1
#
_entry.id   AF-F8N367-F1
#
_cell.length_a   1.000
_cell.length_b   1.000
_cell.length_c   1.000
_cell.angle_alpha   90.00
_cell.angle_beta   90.00
_cell.angle_gamma   90.00
#
_symmetry.space_group_name_H-M   'P 1'
#
loop_
_entity.id
_entity.type
_entity.pdbx_description
1 polymer ?
#
loop_
_entity_poly.entity_id
_entity_poly.type
_entity_poly.pdbx_seq_one_letter_code
_entity_poly.pdbx_strand_id
1 'polypeptide(L)'
;MAPSLPPPIPKTRVGGIPGVDRGRSLFSTERFGAGETIAIIDNPLLALPDDANMRTTCNYCLYVSGTIEFEGDVEAGPRTCKACTGCKAAVYCNAECQRAHWKLVHKAECKMFKRIKERTGKDWLPTPVRAVAQVMLLLKAGDEETVKAFGPGGTLESNVEGFKTDEGLWGDFELQATGAVVYAGLLQSDETLKQAMEVLCKMQTNAFNRFDADTGQAGIYLHPSLSMVNHSCVPNAYIAFEKRKAFLKAERDIEPGDEILISYIDHTMPRRARQESLRLYHFQCNCIRCKDDLNAYEVIQACGVSPGVKWLNSTSFQPDVASLVPAYIERSKTVPKSKIEEIHWKCMELTCIVQGDPMENARAQWELCKPLRDAQLWALDPLPPTILRIATMLGSNRTTLAKALPLHCFMALECYPFKYPASFTPFRVKTLMTIAKLLSAAGDLTYSGDLARYCDHEGVIGVLATADIVSLTEVILRLVRQNGVIGGVASWDVLFGTKEMLRDIEDLQERDEKDAAMVKHWANNLQDPVSKAFWENVVLKPITQLASFAIEIIEAELGCNKSLARKKLGLRRGPFVTVGRCQILGSLLVTLEPLHPALENIEVYLKTFDRAHVAQHASQVYIFSTKCCNFILVEVRDLGPKPRQFLLQTASDFGQSVARLSGELVLR
;
A
#
# COMPACT_ATOMS: atom_id res chain seq x y z
N MET A 1 21.32 -34.45 12.07
CA MET A 1 21.98 -33.94 10.85
C MET A 1 21.70 -32.46 10.76
N ALA A 2 22.69 -31.61 10.48
CA ALA A 2 22.43 -30.20 10.24
C ALA A 2 21.50 -30.06 9.02
N PRO A 3 20.47 -29.19 9.05
CA PRO A 3 19.59 -28.99 7.91
C PRO A 3 20.44 -28.62 6.69
N SER A 4 20.29 -29.33 5.56
CA SER A 4 20.94 -28.94 4.32
C SER A 4 20.49 -27.53 3.95
N LEU A 5 21.43 -26.58 3.82
CA LEU A 5 21.10 -25.20 3.49
C LEU A 5 20.33 -25.11 2.16
N PRO A 6 19.44 -24.11 2.00
CA PRO A 6 18.85 -23.81 0.71
C PRO A 6 19.95 -23.36 -0.28
N PRO A 7 19.70 -23.42 -1.61
CA PRO A 7 20.70 -23.03 -2.60
C PRO A 7 21.20 -21.60 -2.33
N PRO A 8 22.52 -21.35 -2.35
CA PRO A 8 23.07 -20.06 -1.99
C PRO A 8 22.63 -18.99 -3.00
N ILE A 9 22.33 -17.80 -2.51
CA ILE A 9 22.15 -16.64 -3.39
C ILE A 9 23.50 -16.36 -4.07
N PRO A 10 23.57 -16.18 -5.40
CA PRO A 10 24.83 -15.93 -6.10
C PRO A 10 25.60 -14.75 -5.49
N LYS A 11 26.93 -14.82 -5.50
CA LYS A 11 27.83 -13.77 -4.97
C LYS A 11 27.60 -13.44 -3.49
N THR A 12 26.99 -14.37 -2.74
CA THR A 12 26.84 -14.27 -1.29
C THR A 12 27.36 -15.52 -0.60
N ARG A 13 27.62 -15.41 0.70
CA ARG A 13 27.91 -16.52 1.60
C ARG A 13 26.98 -16.49 2.80
N VAL A 14 26.60 -17.67 3.29
CA VAL A 14 25.85 -17.79 4.55
C VAL A 14 26.84 -17.89 5.70
N GLY A 15 26.62 -17.11 6.76
CA GLY A 15 27.33 -17.21 8.02
C GLY A 15 26.37 -17.28 9.20
N GLY A 16 26.91 -17.26 10.43
CA GLY A 16 26.12 -17.35 11.66
C GLY A 16 25.73 -18.78 12.05
N ILE A 17 25.21 -18.93 13.27
CA ILE A 17 24.80 -20.22 13.85
C ILE A 17 23.28 -20.15 14.10
N PRO A 18 22.47 -21.09 13.56
CA PRO A 18 21.04 -21.14 13.85
C PRO A 18 20.74 -21.10 15.36
N GLY A 19 19.80 -20.25 15.77
CA GLY A 19 19.40 -20.11 17.18
C GLY A 19 20.38 -19.32 18.08
N VAL A 20 21.46 -18.75 17.54
CA VAL A 20 22.40 -17.91 18.29
C VAL A 20 22.39 -16.49 17.72
N ASP A 21 22.22 -15.48 18.58
CA ASP A 21 22.15 -14.06 18.21
C ASP A 21 21.13 -13.81 17.07
N ARG A 22 21.59 -13.44 15.87
CA ARG A 22 20.74 -13.21 14.68
C ARG A 22 20.49 -14.46 13.84
N GLY A 23 20.94 -15.62 14.29
CA GLY A 23 20.81 -16.88 13.56
C GLY A 23 21.71 -16.93 12.34
N ARG A 24 21.14 -17.28 11.18
CA ARG A 24 21.86 -17.29 9.90
C ARG A 24 21.85 -15.89 9.30
N SER A 25 22.94 -15.50 8.67
CA SER A 25 23.14 -14.21 8.04
C SER A 25 23.66 -14.38 6.62
N LEU A 26 23.23 -13.50 5.72
CA LEU A 26 23.72 -13.43 4.35
C LEU A 26 24.77 -12.33 4.22
N PHE A 27 25.97 -12.68 3.75
CA PHE A 27 27.06 -11.72 3.56
C PHE A 27 27.43 -11.61 2.08
N SER A 28 27.75 -10.39 1.64
CA SER A 28 28.27 -10.17 0.30
C SER A 28 29.67 -10.76 0.13
N THR A 29 29.97 -11.29 -1.06
CA THR A 29 31.33 -11.72 -1.44
C THR A 29 32.00 -10.80 -2.45
N GLU A 30 31.27 -9.79 -2.94
CA GLU A 30 31.76 -8.77 -3.86
C GLU A 30 31.20 -7.38 -3.50
N ARG A 31 31.61 -6.35 -4.23
CA ARG A 31 31.05 -5.01 -4.09
C ARG A 31 29.80 -4.86 -4.95
N PHE A 32 28.74 -4.30 -4.38
CA PHE A 32 27.55 -3.84 -5.11
C PHE A 32 27.41 -2.32 -4.99
N GLY A 33 27.17 -1.64 -6.10
CA GLY A 33 26.82 -0.22 -6.08
C GLY A 33 25.35 0.01 -5.73
N ALA A 34 25.02 1.20 -5.22
CA ALA A 34 23.63 1.59 -5.00
C ALA A 34 22.75 1.40 -6.27
N GLY A 35 21.63 0.68 -6.12
CA GLY A 35 20.69 0.35 -7.20
C GLY A 35 21.00 -0.94 -7.96
N GLU A 36 22.18 -1.53 -7.77
CA GLU A 36 22.57 -2.77 -8.43
C GLU A 36 21.72 -3.95 -7.96
N THR A 37 21.44 -4.88 -8.88
CA THR A 37 20.74 -6.13 -8.54
C THR A 37 21.73 -7.14 -8.00
N ILE A 38 21.57 -7.47 -6.72
CA ILE A 38 22.34 -8.48 -6.00
C ILE A 38 21.97 -9.87 -6.52
N ALA A 39 20.67 -10.14 -6.60
CA ALA A 39 20.16 -11.41 -7.11
C ALA A 39 18.73 -11.30 -7.65
N ILE A 40 18.44 -12.14 -8.64
CA ILE A 40 17.08 -12.41 -9.12
C ILE A 40 16.70 -13.80 -8.61
N ILE A 41 15.69 -13.85 -7.76
CA ILE A 41 15.16 -15.09 -7.18
C ILE A 41 13.88 -15.46 -7.93
N ASP A 42 13.96 -16.56 -8.68
CA ASP A 42 12.83 -17.18 -9.33
C ASP A 42 12.38 -18.45 -8.58
N ASN A 43 11.38 -19.14 -9.10
CA ASN A 43 10.91 -20.43 -8.57
C ASN A 43 10.64 -20.48 -7.05
N PRO A 44 9.82 -19.55 -6.50
CA PRO A 44 9.49 -19.59 -5.08
C PRO A 44 8.71 -20.86 -4.72
N LEU A 45 9.01 -21.38 -3.52
CA LEU A 45 8.24 -22.48 -2.89
C LEU A 45 6.76 -22.15 -2.85
N LEU A 46 6.44 -20.90 -2.53
CA LEU A 46 5.08 -20.41 -2.48
C LEU A 46 5.00 -19.03 -3.10
N ALA A 47 4.10 -18.88 -4.06
CA ALA A 47 3.67 -17.56 -4.51
C ALA A 47 2.22 -17.63 -5.00
N LEU A 48 1.35 -16.84 -4.37
CA LEU A 48 -0.09 -16.82 -4.66
C LEU A 48 -0.66 -15.41 -4.44
N PRO A 49 -1.72 -15.04 -5.20
CA PRO A 49 -2.44 -13.80 -4.95
C PRO A 49 -3.24 -13.89 -3.65
N ASP A 50 -3.51 -12.75 -3.04
CA ASP A 50 -4.45 -12.65 -1.93
C ASP A 50 -5.89 -13.05 -2.34
N ASP A 51 -6.75 -13.19 -1.35
CA ASP A 51 -8.13 -13.61 -1.52
C ASP A 51 -8.98 -12.59 -2.29
N ALA A 52 -8.68 -11.29 -2.13
CA ALA A 52 -9.33 -10.21 -2.87
C ALA A 52 -9.02 -10.28 -4.37
N ASN A 53 -7.78 -10.59 -4.75
CA ASN A 53 -7.32 -10.59 -6.14
C ASN A 53 -7.26 -11.98 -6.78
N MET A 54 -7.64 -13.05 -6.08
CA MET A 54 -7.56 -14.43 -6.58
C MET A 54 -8.29 -14.66 -7.91
N ARG A 55 -9.34 -13.89 -8.20
CA ARG A 55 -10.17 -13.99 -9.43
C ARG A 55 -9.74 -13.07 -10.56
N THR A 56 -8.99 -12.03 -10.23
CA THR A 56 -8.48 -11.05 -11.19
C THR A 56 -7.01 -11.31 -11.50
N THR A 57 -6.31 -12.12 -10.70
CA THR A 57 -4.90 -12.43 -10.86
C THR A 57 -4.68 -13.88 -11.28
N CYS A 58 -3.82 -14.10 -12.27
CA CYS A 58 -3.35 -15.42 -12.65
C CYS A 58 -2.72 -16.12 -11.44
N ASN A 59 -3.27 -17.27 -11.07
CA ASN A 59 -2.87 -18.01 -9.88
C ASN A 59 -1.51 -18.73 -10.00
N TYR A 60 -0.79 -18.52 -11.11
CA TYR A 60 0.55 -19.07 -11.32
C TYR A 60 1.60 -17.95 -11.42
N CYS A 61 1.51 -17.15 -12.48
CA CYS A 61 2.48 -16.10 -12.79
C CYS A 61 2.16 -14.75 -12.14
N LEU A 62 1.03 -14.63 -11.44
CA LEU A 62 0.60 -13.39 -10.79
C LEU A 62 0.32 -12.21 -11.74
N TYR A 63 0.07 -12.48 -13.02
CA TYR A 63 -0.43 -11.47 -13.96
C TYR A 63 -1.83 -11.00 -13.59
N VAL A 64 -2.08 -9.70 -13.59
CA VAL A 64 -3.40 -9.11 -13.32
C VAL A 64 -4.20 -8.98 -14.63
N SER A 65 -5.37 -9.59 -14.66
CA SER A 65 -6.28 -9.62 -15.81
C SER A 65 -6.59 -8.21 -16.31
N GLY A 66 -6.39 -7.98 -17.60
CA GLY A 66 -6.67 -6.69 -18.24
C GLY A 66 -5.54 -5.66 -18.12
N THR A 67 -4.44 -5.96 -17.42
CA THR A 67 -3.25 -5.09 -17.44
C THR A 67 -2.49 -5.24 -18.75
N ILE A 68 -2.01 -4.14 -19.30
CA ILE A 68 -1.19 -4.14 -20.51
C ILE A 68 0.21 -4.63 -20.10
N GLU A 69 0.77 -5.56 -20.87
CA GLU A 69 2.15 -5.99 -20.69
C GLU A 69 2.98 -5.55 -21.89
N PHE A 70 4.28 -5.50 -21.68
CA PHE A 70 5.23 -5.25 -22.75
C PHE A 70 6.23 -6.40 -22.80
N GLU A 71 6.46 -6.92 -24.00
CA GLU A 71 7.56 -7.85 -24.29
C GLU A 71 8.63 -7.06 -25.06
N GLY A 72 9.65 -6.59 -24.33
CA GLY A 72 10.63 -5.63 -24.86
C GLY A 72 9.97 -4.27 -25.09
N ASP A 73 10.02 -3.77 -26.33
CA ASP A 73 9.35 -2.53 -26.74
C ASP A 73 8.00 -2.76 -27.43
N VAL A 74 7.54 -4.02 -27.50
CA VAL A 74 6.27 -4.38 -28.12
C VAL A 74 5.18 -4.47 -27.07
N GLU A 75 4.09 -3.75 -27.27
CA GLU A 75 2.89 -3.86 -26.46
C GLU A 75 2.22 -5.22 -26.70
N ALA A 76 2.22 -6.07 -25.68
CA ALA A 76 1.39 -7.25 -25.65
C ALA A 76 0.01 -6.83 -25.13
N GLY A 77 -0.99 -6.85 -26.03
CA GLY A 77 -2.35 -6.42 -25.68
C GLY A 77 -2.89 -7.11 -24.41
N PRO A 78 -3.83 -6.46 -23.70
CA PRO A 78 -4.30 -6.94 -22.41
C PRO A 78 -4.95 -8.32 -22.53
N ARG A 79 -4.62 -9.21 -21.59
CA ARG A 79 -5.14 -10.57 -21.54
C ARG A 79 -6.18 -10.69 -20.43
N THR A 80 -7.28 -11.38 -20.72
CA THR A 80 -8.27 -11.70 -19.70
C THR A 80 -8.01 -13.08 -19.11
N CYS A 81 -7.89 -13.15 -17.78
CA CYS A 81 -7.72 -14.43 -17.10
C CYS A 81 -8.98 -15.30 -17.21
N LYS A 82 -8.82 -16.59 -17.50
CA LYS A 82 -9.91 -17.57 -17.61
C LYS A 82 -9.93 -18.51 -16.41
N ALA A 83 -11.12 -18.75 -15.87
CA ALA A 83 -11.32 -19.64 -14.73
C ALA A 83 -11.06 -21.11 -15.06
N CYS A 84 -10.48 -21.84 -14.11
CA CYS A 84 -10.35 -23.29 -14.15
C CYS A 84 -11.72 -23.93 -14.37
N THR A 85 -11.87 -24.77 -15.39
CA THR A 85 -13.13 -25.44 -15.69
C THR A 85 -13.58 -26.41 -14.59
N GLY A 86 -12.64 -26.93 -13.80
CA GLY A 86 -12.91 -27.84 -12.69
C GLY A 86 -13.49 -27.14 -11.47
N CYS A 87 -12.73 -26.25 -10.83
CA CYS A 87 -13.14 -25.62 -9.57
C CYS A 87 -13.87 -24.28 -9.75
N LYS A 88 -13.72 -23.60 -10.89
CA LYS A 88 -14.22 -22.23 -11.15
C LYS A 88 -13.69 -21.15 -10.19
N ALA A 89 -12.72 -21.49 -9.35
CA ALA A 89 -12.12 -20.60 -8.35
C ALA A 89 -10.85 -19.94 -8.89
N ALA A 90 -9.81 -20.72 -9.18
CA ALA A 90 -8.54 -20.21 -9.70
C ALA A 90 -8.65 -19.76 -11.17
N VAL A 91 -7.97 -18.67 -11.52
CA VAL A 91 -7.94 -18.11 -12.90
C VAL A 91 -6.52 -18.09 -13.47
N TYR A 92 -6.41 -18.10 -14.80
CA TYR A 92 -5.13 -18.15 -15.53
C TYR A 92 -5.11 -17.25 -16.76
N CYS A 93 -3.98 -16.58 -17.00
CA CYS A 93 -3.80 -15.72 -18.18
C CYS A 93 -3.74 -16.52 -19.49
N ASN A 94 -3.28 -17.78 -19.45
CA ASN A 94 -3.18 -18.67 -20.59
C ASN A 94 -3.13 -20.15 -20.15
N ALA A 95 -3.14 -21.05 -21.13
CA ALA A 95 -3.13 -22.49 -20.91
C ALA A 95 -1.79 -23.01 -20.34
N GLU A 96 -0.68 -22.32 -20.60
CA GLU A 96 0.63 -22.69 -20.06
C GLU A 96 0.69 -22.49 -18.56
N CYS A 97 0.29 -21.31 -18.07
CA CYS A 97 0.16 -21.02 -16.65
C CYS A 97 -0.79 -22.00 -15.94
N GLN A 98 -1.90 -22.37 -16.57
CA GLN A 98 -2.81 -23.37 -16.02
C GLN A 98 -2.15 -24.74 -15.89
N ARG A 99 -1.43 -25.21 -16.94
CA ARG A 99 -0.71 -26.50 -16.91
C ARG A 99 0.43 -26.50 -15.90
N ALA A 100 1.17 -25.40 -15.79
CA ALA A 100 2.26 -25.25 -14.84
C ALA A 100 1.74 -25.29 -13.39
N HIS A 101 0.67 -24.53 -13.08
CA HIS A 101 0.05 -24.58 -11.75
C HIS A 101 -0.57 -25.94 -11.45
N TRP A 102 -1.15 -26.62 -12.44
CA TRP A 102 -1.68 -27.97 -12.31
C TRP A 102 -0.63 -28.98 -11.85
N LYS A 103 0.58 -28.91 -12.44
CA LYS A 103 1.73 -29.73 -12.04
C LYS A 103 2.25 -29.35 -10.66
N LEU A 104 2.29 -28.05 -10.35
CA LEU A 104 2.78 -27.53 -9.07
C LEU A 104 1.92 -27.99 -7.89
N VAL A 105 0.64 -27.59 -7.85
CA VAL A 105 -0.23 -27.89 -6.69
C VAL A 105 -1.73 -27.91 -7.04
N HIS A 106 -2.14 -27.25 -8.14
CA HIS A 106 -3.55 -27.02 -8.42
C HIS A 106 -4.35 -28.31 -8.67
N LYS A 107 -3.72 -29.42 -9.10
CA LYS A 107 -4.42 -30.70 -9.21
C LYS A 107 -5.07 -31.13 -7.88
N ALA A 108 -4.34 -30.97 -6.77
CA ALA A 108 -4.81 -31.27 -5.44
C ALA A 108 -5.73 -30.14 -4.91
N GLU A 109 -5.31 -28.88 -5.12
CA GLU A 109 -6.05 -27.69 -4.71
C GLU A 109 -7.44 -27.58 -5.38
N CYS A 110 -7.56 -28.00 -6.64
CA CYS A 110 -8.82 -27.98 -7.39
C CYS A 110 -9.87 -28.88 -6.72
N LYS A 111 -9.46 -30.04 -6.18
CA LYS A 111 -10.35 -30.91 -5.38
C LYS A 111 -10.78 -30.23 -4.08
N MET A 112 -9.87 -29.52 -3.43
CA MET A 112 -10.17 -28.72 -2.24
C MET A 112 -11.21 -27.64 -2.54
N PHE A 113 -11.02 -26.82 -3.59
CA PHE A 113 -11.99 -25.78 -3.95
C PHE A 113 -13.36 -26.32 -4.32
N LYS A 114 -13.44 -27.49 -4.98
CA LYS A 114 -14.72 -28.15 -5.23
C LYS A 114 -15.46 -28.48 -3.92
N ARG A 115 -14.76 -29.09 -2.95
CA ARG A 115 -15.34 -29.38 -1.63
C ARG A 115 -15.80 -28.13 -0.89
N ILE A 116 -15.03 -27.04 -0.96
CA ILE A 116 -15.40 -25.77 -0.32
C ILE A 116 -16.69 -25.23 -0.94
N LYS A 117 -16.78 -25.25 -2.27
CA LYS A 117 -17.98 -24.80 -2.99
C LYS A 117 -19.20 -25.65 -2.66
N GLU A 118 -19.04 -26.96 -2.61
CA GLU A 118 -20.10 -27.90 -2.25
C GLU A 118 -20.59 -27.70 -0.80
N ARG A 119 -19.68 -27.45 0.15
CA ARG A 119 -20.02 -27.35 1.58
C ARG A 119 -20.48 -25.96 2.02
N THR A 120 -19.96 -24.90 1.40
CA THR A 120 -20.12 -23.53 1.89
C THR A 120 -20.70 -22.57 0.87
N GLY A 121 -20.84 -23.00 -0.39
CA GLY A 121 -21.16 -22.12 -1.52
C GLY A 121 -20.02 -21.17 -1.92
N LYS A 122 -18.95 -21.07 -1.13
CA LYS A 122 -17.81 -20.21 -1.39
C LYS A 122 -16.81 -20.87 -2.33
N ASP A 123 -16.09 -20.06 -3.06
CA ASP A 123 -15.07 -20.48 -4.02
C ASP A 123 -13.78 -19.65 -3.85
N TRP A 124 -13.53 -19.22 -2.61
CA TRP A 124 -12.33 -18.53 -2.14
C TRP A 124 -11.98 -19.00 -0.73
N LEU A 125 -10.75 -18.73 -0.29
CA LEU A 125 -10.27 -18.97 1.07
C LEU A 125 -9.48 -17.75 1.53
N PRO A 126 -9.47 -17.43 2.83
CA PRO A 126 -8.54 -16.46 3.37
C PRO A 126 -7.10 -16.79 2.99
N THR A 127 -6.32 -15.77 2.66
CA THR A 127 -4.97 -15.91 2.13
C THR A 127 -4.08 -16.86 2.97
N PRO A 128 -3.96 -16.70 4.31
CA PRO A 128 -3.14 -17.61 5.13
C PRO A 128 -3.61 -19.07 5.09
N VAL A 129 -4.93 -19.30 5.12
CA VAL A 129 -5.54 -20.64 5.10
C VAL A 129 -5.21 -21.37 3.80
N ARG A 130 -5.37 -20.69 2.66
CA ARG A 130 -5.02 -21.25 1.35
C ARG A 130 -3.53 -21.59 1.25
N ALA A 131 -2.71 -20.70 1.79
CA ALA A 131 -1.26 -20.78 1.73
C ALA A 131 -0.74 -21.98 2.54
N VAL A 132 -1.21 -22.17 3.78
CA VAL A 132 -0.95 -23.37 4.59
C VAL A 132 -1.48 -24.62 3.89
N ALA A 133 -2.68 -24.58 3.33
CA ALA A 133 -3.25 -25.73 2.63
C ALA A 133 -2.39 -26.18 1.44
N GLN A 134 -1.83 -25.26 0.64
CA GLN A 134 -0.92 -25.61 -0.45
C GLN A 134 0.33 -26.31 0.07
N VAL A 135 0.97 -25.77 1.11
CA VAL A 135 2.17 -26.38 1.72
C VAL A 135 1.85 -27.78 2.27
N MET A 136 0.75 -27.95 2.99
CA MET A 136 0.33 -29.26 3.52
C MET A 136 0.04 -30.29 2.41
N LEU A 137 -0.54 -29.85 1.28
CA LEU A 137 -0.76 -30.72 0.12
C LEU A 137 0.57 -31.15 -0.55
N LEU A 138 1.55 -30.25 -0.62
CA LEU A 138 2.88 -30.53 -1.16
C LEU A 138 3.70 -31.44 -0.24
N LEU A 139 3.64 -31.23 1.08
CA LEU A 139 4.24 -32.12 2.08
C LEU A 139 3.68 -33.54 1.96
N LYS A 140 2.35 -33.69 1.83
CA LYS A 140 1.71 -34.99 1.61
C LYS A 140 2.14 -35.64 0.29
N ALA A 141 2.42 -34.85 -0.74
CA ALA A 141 2.90 -35.34 -2.03
C ALA A 141 4.38 -35.75 -2.01
N GLY A 142 5.12 -35.44 -0.93
CA GLY A 142 6.55 -35.71 -0.83
C GLY A 142 7.39 -34.78 -1.70
N ASP A 143 6.93 -33.54 -1.94
CA ASP A 143 7.71 -32.55 -2.68
C ASP A 143 9.02 -32.24 -1.95
N GLU A 144 10.15 -32.49 -2.62
CA GLU A 144 11.48 -32.50 -1.98
C GLU A 144 11.86 -31.15 -1.37
N GLU A 145 11.66 -30.07 -2.12
CA GLU A 145 11.99 -28.71 -1.66
C GLU A 145 11.05 -28.24 -0.55
N THR A 146 9.75 -28.57 -0.63
CA THR A 146 8.80 -28.27 0.45
C THR A 146 9.12 -29.07 1.71
N VAL A 147 9.46 -30.36 1.61
CA VAL A 147 9.86 -31.20 2.74
C VAL A 147 11.14 -30.68 3.38
N LYS A 148 12.13 -30.29 2.58
CA LYS A 148 13.39 -29.69 3.06
C LYS A 148 13.15 -28.37 3.82
N ALA A 149 12.22 -27.54 3.37
CA ALA A 149 11.94 -26.25 3.98
C ALA A 149 11.01 -26.32 5.20
N PHE A 150 9.90 -27.07 5.09
CA PHE A 150 8.81 -27.10 6.06
C PHE A 150 8.74 -28.38 6.90
N GLY A 151 9.41 -29.46 6.50
CA GLY A 151 9.40 -30.72 7.23
C GLY A 151 10.06 -30.64 8.62
N PRO A 152 10.06 -31.75 9.37
CA PRO A 152 10.72 -31.84 10.67
C PRO A 152 12.21 -31.50 10.56
N GLY A 153 12.67 -30.50 11.32
CA GLY A 153 14.05 -30.00 11.22
C GLY A 153 14.37 -29.28 9.91
N GLY A 154 13.34 -28.80 9.19
CA GLY A 154 13.47 -28.08 7.95
C GLY A 154 14.22 -26.74 8.07
N THR A 155 14.52 -26.13 6.93
CA THR A 155 15.42 -24.96 6.88
C THR A 155 14.79 -23.65 7.32
N LEU A 156 13.46 -23.54 7.42
CA LEU A 156 12.77 -22.28 7.79
C LEU A 156 12.61 -22.17 9.31
N GLU A 157 12.88 -20.98 9.85
CA GLU A 157 12.67 -20.70 11.27
C GLU A 157 11.16 -20.68 11.56
N SER A 158 10.73 -21.36 12.63
CA SER A 158 9.31 -21.43 12.97
C SER A 158 8.94 -20.48 14.10
N ASN A 159 9.87 -20.15 15.01
CA ASN A 159 9.58 -19.37 16.21
C ASN A 159 8.33 -19.86 16.98
N VAL A 160 8.00 -21.15 16.92
CA VAL A 160 6.76 -21.71 17.50
C VAL A 160 6.62 -21.37 18.99
N GLU A 161 7.70 -21.47 19.75
CA GLU A 161 7.68 -21.13 21.18
C GLU A 161 7.40 -19.65 21.42
N GLY A 162 7.84 -18.76 20.52
CA GLY A 162 7.51 -17.34 20.56
C GLY A 162 6.02 -17.08 20.32
N PHE A 163 5.42 -17.73 19.32
CA PHE A 163 4.00 -17.55 19.00
C PHE A 163 3.08 -18.06 20.11
N LYS A 164 3.46 -19.15 20.80
CA LYS A 164 2.70 -19.69 21.94
C LYS A 164 2.55 -18.71 23.12
N THR A 165 3.40 -17.70 23.22
CA THR A 165 3.32 -16.71 24.31
C THR A 165 2.16 -15.72 24.15
N ASP A 166 1.57 -15.62 22.95
CA ASP A 166 0.42 -14.78 22.65
C ASP A 166 -0.82 -15.69 22.45
N GLU A 167 -1.59 -15.91 23.52
CA GLU A 167 -2.72 -16.85 23.52
C GLU A 167 -3.78 -16.50 22.45
N GLY A 168 -4.02 -15.21 22.22
CA GLY A 168 -4.98 -14.75 21.21
C GLY A 168 -4.51 -15.07 19.80
N LEU A 169 -3.27 -14.70 19.48
CA LEU A 169 -2.66 -15.02 18.17
C LEU A 169 -2.55 -16.53 17.94
N TRP A 170 -2.20 -17.29 18.98
CA TRP A 170 -2.10 -18.74 18.91
C TRP A 170 -3.46 -19.40 18.62
N GLY A 171 -4.54 -18.92 19.25
CA GLY A 171 -5.90 -19.37 18.95
C GLY A 171 -6.34 -19.06 17.52
N ASP A 172 -5.99 -17.87 17.01
CA ASP A 172 -6.24 -17.51 15.61
C ASP A 172 -5.47 -18.41 14.63
N PHE A 173 -4.23 -18.78 14.99
CA PHE A 173 -3.42 -19.72 14.21
C PHE A 173 -4.06 -21.11 14.18
N GLU A 174 -4.56 -21.59 15.32
CA GLU A 174 -5.26 -22.88 15.41
C GLU A 174 -6.50 -22.92 14.52
N LEU A 175 -7.29 -21.83 14.50
CA LEU A 175 -8.44 -21.70 13.63
C LEU A 175 -8.04 -21.75 12.14
N GLN A 176 -7.00 -21.01 11.76
CA GLN A 176 -6.52 -20.96 10.37
C GLN A 176 -5.93 -22.31 9.92
N ALA A 177 -5.11 -22.94 10.77
CA ALA A 177 -4.51 -24.25 10.52
C ALA A 177 -5.60 -25.32 10.38
N THR A 178 -6.59 -25.31 11.27
CA THR A 178 -7.76 -26.20 11.21
C THR A 178 -8.50 -26.03 9.89
N GLY A 179 -8.81 -24.78 9.50
CA GLY A 179 -9.42 -24.50 8.21
C GLY A 179 -8.63 -25.09 7.05
N ALA A 180 -7.31 -24.91 7.05
CA ALA A 180 -6.42 -25.39 6.00
C ALA A 180 -6.48 -26.92 5.86
N VAL A 181 -6.32 -27.66 6.97
CA VAL A 181 -6.29 -29.14 6.93
C VAL A 181 -7.67 -29.74 6.68
N VAL A 182 -8.75 -29.14 7.18
CA VAL A 182 -10.12 -29.58 6.92
C VAL A 182 -10.46 -29.43 5.44
N TYR A 183 -10.23 -28.25 4.85
CA TYR A 183 -10.55 -28.00 3.45
C TYR A 183 -9.64 -28.80 2.51
N ALA A 184 -8.36 -28.97 2.85
CA ALA A 184 -7.44 -29.83 2.12
C ALA A 184 -7.82 -31.32 2.22
N GLY A 185 -8.71 -31.71 3.15
CA GLY A 185 -9.10 -33.10 3.38
C GLY A 185 -7.98 -33.93 4.01
N LEU A 186 -7.22 -33.29 4.88
CA LEU A 186 -6.02 -33.81 5.53
C LEU A 186 -6.19 -34.02 7.03
N LEU A 187 -7.21 -33.42 7.68
CA LEU A 187 -7.42 -33.60 9.10
C LEU A 187 -7.71 -35.08 9.42
N GLN A 188 -6.69 -35.78 9.90
CA GLN A 188 -6.73 -37.21 10.23
C GLN A 188 -6.30 -37.48 11.67
N SER A 189 -5.54 -36.56 12.28
CA SER A 189 -5.00 -36.66 13.63
C SER A 189 -4.59 -35.30 14.16
N ASP A 190 -4.39 -35.20 15.48
CA ASP A 190 -3.82 -34.02 16.14
C ASP A 190 -2.42 -33.68 15.60
N GLU A 191 -1.66 -34.68 15.16
CA GLU A 191 -0.32 -34.49 14.59
C GLU A 191 -0.36 -33.70 13.28
N THR A 192 -1.40 -33.93 12.46
CA THR A 192 -1.59 -33.14 11.24
C THR A 192 -1.90 -31.67 11.54
N LEU A 193 -2.67 -31.41 12.60
CA LEU A 193 -2.97 -30.05 13.03
C LEU A 193 -1.70 -29.37 13.58
N LYS A 194 -0.91 -30.06 14.42
CA LYS A 194 0.39 -29.56 14.89
C LYS A 194 1.34 -29.22 13.75
N GLN A 195 1.42 -30.08 12.73
CA GLN A 195 2.23 -29.80 11.55
C GLN A 195 1.73 -28.57 10.79
N ALA A 196 0.42 -28.40 10.64
CA ALA A 196 -0.16 -27.22 10.00
C ALA A 196 0.09 -25.93 10.80
N MET A 197 0.05 -26.02 12.13
CA MET A 197 0.43 -24.93 13.03
C MET A 197 1.90 -24.53 12.85
N GLU A 198 2.81 -25.50 12.81
CA GLU A 198 4.23 -25.24 12.56
C GLU A 198 4.46 -24.62 11.18
N VAL A 199 3.76 -25.10 10.14
CA VAL A 199 3.78 -24.50 8.80
C VAL A 199 3.33 -23.04 8.86
N LEU A 200 2.23 -22.73 9.54
CA LEU A 200 1.73 -21.36 9.67
C LEU A 200 2.75 -20.45 10.38
N CYS A 201 3.41 -20.94 11.44
CA CYS A 201 4.47 -20.19 12.14
C CYS A 201 5.69 -19.94 11.23
N LYS A 202 6.13 -20.95 10.46
CA LYS A 202 7.18 -20.80 9.44
C LYS A 202 6.78 -19.78 8.37
N MET A 203 5.53 -19.81 7.91
CA MET A 203 5.04 -18.85 6.93
C MET A 203 5.01 -17.43 7.49
N GLN A 204 4.48 -17.24 8.70
CA GLN A 204 4.44 -15.94 9.35
C GLN A 204 5.85 -15.34 9.53
N THR A 205 6.83 -16.19 9.85
CA THR A 205 8.21 -15.75 10.11
C THR A 205 8.99 -15.46 8.82
N ASN A 206 8.75 -16.20 7.74
CA ASN A 206 9.67 -16.22 6.58
C ASN A 206 9.04 -15.72 5.27
N ALA A 207 7.72 -15.56 5.21
CA ALA A 207 7.04 -15.11 4.00
C ALA A 207 7.15 -13.59 3.84
N PHE A 208 7.24 -13.16 2.58
CA PHE A 208 7.19 -11.78 2.18
C PHE A 208 5.77 -11.41 1.81
N ASN A 209 5.28 -10.30 2.36
CA ASN A 209 4.10 -9.63 1.86
C ASN A 209 4.44 -9.04 0.50
N ARG A 210 4.00 -9.71 -0.57
CA ARG A 210 4.15 -9.21 -1.93
C ARG A 210 3.05 -8.20 -2.17
N PHE A 211 3.35 -6.93 -1.95
CA PHE A 211 2.44 -5.84 -2.26
C PHE A 211 2.95 -5.02 -3.44
N ASP A 212 2.07 -4.84 -4.42
CA ASP A 212 2.25 -3.88 -5.50
C ASP A 212 1.17 -2.81 -5.37
N ALA A 213 1.59 -1.61 -4.98
CA ALA A 213 0.67 -0.49 -4.75
C ALA A 213 0.04 0.06 -6.04
N ASP A 214 0.66 -0.17 -7.21
CA ASP A 214 0.15 0.37 -8.48
C ASP A 214 -1.03 -0.46 -8.98
N THR A 215 -0.93 -1.78 -8.82
CA THR A 215 -1.99 -2.74 -9.19
C THR A 215 -2.95 -3.06 -8.04
N GLY A 216 -2.65 -2.59 -6.81
CA GLY A 216 -3.35 -2.98 -5.58
C GLY A 216 -3.20 -4.47 -5.25
N GLN A 217 -2.26 -5.15 -5.91
CA GLN A 217 -2.07 -6.58 -5.80
C GLN A 217 -1.32 -6.89 -4.50
N ALA A 218 -1.97 -7.62 -3.60
CA ALA A 218 -1.28 -8.25 -2.49
C ALA A 218 -1.21 -9.77 -2.69
N GLY A 219 -0.27 -10.40 -2.01
CA GLY A 219 -0.08 -11.84 -2.05
C GLY A 219 1.04 -12.28 -1.13
N ILE A 220 1.27 -13.59 -1.12
CA ILE A 220 2.35 -14.21 -0.36
C ILE A 220 3.45 -14.60 -1.33
N TYR A 221 4.71 -14.35 -0.96
CA TYR A 221 5.89 -14.89 -1.62
C TYR A 221 6.82 -15.52 -0.59
N LEU A 222 7.29 -16.74 -0.82
CA LEU A 222 8.25 -17.41 0.06
C LEU A 222 9.30 -18.15 -0.76
N HIS A 223 10.56 -17.82 -0.50
CA HIS A 223 11.72 -18.51 -1.04
C HIS A 223 12.77 -18.69 0.08
N PRO A 224 13.14 -19.93 0.46
CA PRO A 224 13.99 -20.18 1.62
C PRO A 224 15.31 -19.41 1.64
N SER A 225 15.97 -19.28 0.49
CA SER A 225 17.25 -18.55 0.43
C SER A 225 17.10 -17.05 0.68
N LEU A 226 15.97 -16.46 0.23
CA LEU A 226 15.69 -15.04 0.41
C LEU A 226 15.26 -14.76 1.86
N SER A 227 14.57 -15.70 2.50
CA SER A 227 14.18 -15.63 3.92
C SER A 227 15.38 -15.65 4.89
N MET A 228 16.61 -15.90 4.43
CA MET A 228 17.83 -15.79 5.25
C MET A 228 18.36 -14.34 5.36
N VAL A 229 17.81 -13.39 4.60
CA VAL A 229 18.26 -11.99 4.65
C VAL A 229 17.71 -11.33 5.90
N ASN A 230 18.59 -10.91 6.81
CA ASN A 230 18.22 -10.37 8.11
C ASN A 230 17.66 -8.94 8.06
N HIS A 231 17.06 -8.53 9.18
CA HIS A 231 16.48 -7.22 9.35
C HIS A 231 17.48 -6.14 9.80
N SER A 232 17.32 -4.92 9.27
CA SER A 232 17.80 -3.68 9.87
C SER A 232 16.81 -2.54 9.65
N CYS A 233 16.67 -1.62 10.63
CA CYS A 233 15.94 -0.37 10.44
C CYS A 233 16.76 0.71 9.68
N VAL A 234 18.00 0.36 9.31
CA VAL A 234 18.87 1.06 8.36
C VAL A 234 19.35 0.03 7.34
N PRO A 235 18.47 -0.43 6.44
CA PRO A 235 18.82 -1.47 5.48
C PRO A 235 19.92 -1.02 4.51
N ASN A 236 20.58 -1.97 3.87
CA ASN A 236 21.45 -1.72 2.73
C ASN A 236 20.93 -2.37 1.44
N ALA A 237 19.84 -3.15 1.52
CA ALA A 237 19.16 -3.73 0.39
C ALA A 237 17.63 -3.66 0.57
N TYR A 238 16.90 -3.83 -0.52
CA TYR A 238 15.45 -3.95 -0.54
C TYR A 238 15.00 -5.00 -1.57
N ILE A 239 13.73 -5.41 -1.48
CA ILE A 239 13.13 -6.38 -2.40
C ILE A 239 12.13 -5.67 -3.29
N ALA A 240 12.27 -5.85 -4.60
CA ALA A 240 11.26 -5.53 -5.58
C ALA A 240 10.67 -6.82 -6.17
N PHE A 241 9.39 -6.81 -6.52
CA PHE A 241 8.73 -7.97 -7.12
C PHE A 241 8.37 -7.69 -8.56
N GLU A 242 8.62 -8.67 -9.43
CA GLU A 242 8.07 -8.71 -10.78
C GLU A 242 7.33 -10.03 -10.91
N LYS A 243 5.99 -10.00 -10.95
CA LYS A 243 5.20 -11.23 -11.04
C LYS A 243 5.62 -12.24 -9.95
N ARG A 244 6.12 -13.42 -10.34
CA ARG A 244 6.59 -14.51 -9.47
C ARG A 244 8.10 -14.46 -9.18
N LYS A 245 8.79 -13.36 -9.50
CA LYS A 245 10.22 -13.15 -9.26
C LYS A 245 10.43 -12.09 -8.19
N ALA A 246 11.46 -12.28 -7.36
CA ALA A 246 11.94 -11.28 -6.42
C ALA A 246 13.32 -10.78 -6.86
N PHE A 247 13.53 -9.48 -6.79
CA PHE A 247 14.78 -8.80 -7.10
C PHE A 247 15.32 -8.25 -5.79
N LEU A 248 16.42 -8.82 -5.31
CA LEU A 248 17.16 -8.27 -4.18
C LEU A 248 18.12 -7.21 -4.73
N LYS A 249 17.91 -5.94 -4.36
CA LYS A 249 18.63 -4.79 -4.91
C LYS A 249 19.33 -4.01 -3.80
N ALA A 250 20.52 -3.49 -4.08
CA ALA A 250 21.28 -2.66 -3.16
C ALA A 250 20.63 -1.27 -3.04
N GLU A 251 20.40 -0.80 -1.82
CA GLU A 251 19.88 0.56 -1.54
C GLU A 251 21.02 1.58 -1.42
N ARG A 252 22.20 1.10 -1.03
CA ARG A 252 23.47 1.84 -0.93
C ARG A 252 24.61 0.89 -1.28
N ASP A 253 25.82 1.42 -1.37
CA ASP A 253 27.00 0.59 -1.61
C ASP A 253 27.12 -0.50 -0.52
N ILE A 254 27.44 -1.73 -0.95
CA ILE A 254 27.67 -2.90 -0.11
C ILE A 254 29.06 -3.41 -0.46
N GLU A 255 29.95 -3.49 0.52
CA GLU A 255 31.32 -3.97 0.32
C GLU A 255 31.43 -5.49 0.56
N PRO A 256 32.45 -6.16 0.02
CA PRO A 256 32.71 -7.57 0.33
C PRO A 256 32.83 -7.79 1.84
N GLY A 257 32.06 -8.74 2.38
CA GLY A 257 32.03 -9.05 3.80
C GLY A 257 30.92 -8.35 4.58
N ASP A 258 30.24 -7.34 4.01
CA ASP A 258 29.07 -6.72 4.63
C ASP A 258 27.90 -7.71 4.72
N GLU A 259 27.14 -7.64 5.82
CA GLU A 259 25.85 -8.33 5.93
C GLU A 259 24.83 -7.63 5.02
N ILE A 260 24.10 -8.42 4.23
CA ILE A 260 23.00 -7.92 3.41
C ILE A 260 21.75 -7.90 4.29
N LEU A 261 21.17 -6.70 4.44
CA LEU A 261 20.11 -6.39 5.38
C LEU A 261 18.97 -5.67 4.68
N ILE A 262 17.74 -6.18 4.87
CA ILE A 262 16.49 -5.57 4.39
C ILE A 262 15.67 -5.05 5.58
N SER A 263 14.62 -4.28 5.30
CA SER A 263 13.60 -4.00 6.32
C SER A 263 12.43 -4.97 6.19
N TYR A 264 11.97 -5.53 7.32
CA TYR A 264 10.78 -6.39 7.38
C TYR A 264 9.49 -5.58 7.61
N ILE A 265 9.67 -4.30 7.93
CA ILE A 265 8.63 -3.39 8.41
C ILE A 265 8.76 -2.04 7.70
N ASP A 266 7.82 -1.14 7.94
CA ASP A 266 8.07 0.28 7.69
C ASP A 266 9.09 0.79 8.71
N HIS A 267 10.35 0.86 8.29
CA HIS A 267 11.44 1.31 9.15
C HIS A 267 11.42 2.83 9.35
N THR A 268 10.55 3.60 8.69
CA THR A 268 10.49 5.05 8.85
C THR A 268 9.75 5.52 10.10
N MET A 269 8.95 4.63 10.71
CA MET A 269 8.18 4.86 11.93
C MET A 269 9.05 5.11 13.17
N PRO A 270 8.50 5.63 14.29
CA PRO A 270 9.19 5.75 15.58
C PRO A 270 9.63 4.40 16.19
N ARG A 271 10.57 4.41 17.14
CA ARG A 271 11.25 3.20 17.64
C ARG A 271 10.29 2.18 18.24
N ARG A 272 9.34 2.58 19.07
CA ARG A 272 8.38 1.66 19.67
C ARG A 272 7.51 1.00 18.61
N ALA A 273 7.00 1.78 17.65
CA ALA A 273 6.22 1.25 16.53
C ALA A 273 7.02 0.26 15.67
N ARG A 274 8.32 0.53 15.43
CA ARG A 274 9.21 -0.42 14.75
C ARG A 274 9.40 -1.71 15.53
N GLN A 275 9.67 -1.63 16.84
CA GLN A 275 9.83 -2.84 17.67
C GLN A 275 8.54 -3.65 17.78
N GLU A 276 7.38 -2.99 17.90
CA GLU A 276 6.07 -3.67 17.90
C GLU A 276 5.81 -4.38 16.57
N SER A 277 6.13 -3.74 15.45
CA SER A 277 5.99 -4.35 14.11
C SER A 277 6.92 -5.55 13.91
N LEU A 278 8.01 -5.63 14.69
CA LEU A 278 8.94 -6.77 14.67
C LEU A 278 8.57 -7.88 15.65
N ARG A 279 7.55 -7.69 16.50
CA ARG A 279 7.14 -8.66 17.53
C ARG A 279 6.84 -10.05 16.95
N LEU A 280 6.26 -10.10 15.75
CA LEU A 280 5.92 -11.34 15.02
C LEU A 280 7.14 -12.12 14.49
N TYR A 281 8.34 -11.54 14.58
CA TYR A 281 9.61 -12.20 14.22
C TYR A 281 10.39 -12.66 15.46
N HIS A 282 9.87 -12.40 16.67
CA HIS A 282 10.39 -12.89 17.94
C HIS A 282 11.86 -12.51 18.23
N PHE A 283 12.28 -11.33 17.78
CA PHE A 283 13.57 -10.73 18.14
C PHE A 283 13.43 -9.24 18.46
N GLN A 284 14.40 -8.68 19.17
CA GLN A 284 14.51 -7.23 19.40
C GLN A 284 15.59 -6.64 18.48
N CYS A 285 15.23 -5.63 17.70
CA CYS A 285 16.19 -4.99 16.81
C CYS A 285 17.16 -4.09 17.58
N ASN A 286 18.46 -4.37 17.43
CA ASN A 286 19.57 -3.62 18.04
C ASN A 286 20.46 -2.91 17.02
N CYS A 287 19.94 -2.63 15.80
CA CYS A 287 20.66 -1.82 14.81
C CYS A 287 20.90 -0.39 15.35
N ILE A 288 21.83 0.35 14.73
CA ILE A 288 22.21 1.70 15.18
C ILE A 288 21.01 2.63 15.42
N ARG A 289 20.01 2.59 14.51
CA ARG A 289 18.79 3.38 14.63
C ARG A 289 17.94 3.01 15.84
N CYS A 290 17.87 1.73 16.21
CA CYS A 290 17.12 1.29 17.38
C CYS A 290 17.92 1.42 18.68
N LYS A 291 19.25 1.26 18.63
CA LYS A 291 20.14 1.42 19.77
C LYS A 291 20.17 2.87 20.26
N ASP A 292 20.31 3.81 19.33
CA ASP A 292 20.45 5.24 19.63
C ASP A 292 19.12 6.01 19.47
N ASP A 293 18.02 5.29 19.25
CA ASP A 293 16.67 5.83 19.06
C ASP A 293 16.57 6.91 17.97
N LEU A 294 17.26 6.71 16.85
CA LEU A 294 17.40 7.73 15.80
C LEU A 294 16.10 7.93 15.00
N ASN A 295 15.72 9.20 14.81
CA ASN A 295 14.68 9.62 13.87
C ASN A 295 15.21 9.71 12.43
N ALA A 296 14.33 10.02 11.45
CA ALA A 296 14.72 10.03 10.03
C ALA A 296 15.89 10.98 9.71
N TYR A 297 15.95 12.16 10.34
CA TYR A 297 17.04 13.12 10.12
C TYR A 297 18.35 12.65 10.77
N GLU A 298 18.27 12.14 12.00
CA GLU A 298 19.43 11.66 12.75
C GLU A 298 20.08 10.43 12.08
N VAL A 299 19.31 9.57 11.41
CA VAL A 299 19.84 8.43 10.64
C VAL A 299 20.78 8.89 9.53
N ILE A 300 20.43 9.97 8.82
CA ILE A 300 21.23 10.51 7.71
C ILE A 300 22.59 10.98 8.21
N GLN A 301 22.62 11.64 9.37
CA GLN A 301 23.86 12.06 10.01
C GLN A 301 24.68 10.87 10.51
N ALA A 302 24.06 9.95 11.26
CA ALA A 302 24.75 8.86 11.95
C ALA A 302 25.28 7.79 11.00
N CYS A 303 24.53 7.50 9.93
CA CYS A 303 24.87 6.41 9.02
C CYS A 303 25.75 6.85 7.86
N GLY A 304 26.09 8.14 7.80
CA GLY A 304 26.88 8.73 6.73
C GLY A 304 26.25 8.45 5.38
N VAL A 305 25.43 9.37 4.87
CA VAL A 305 25.27 9.42 3.42
C VAL A 305 26.67 9.73 2.87
N SER A 306 27.39 8.69 2.41
CA SER A 306 28.81 8.78 2.10
C SER A 306 29.11 10.05 1.29
N PRO A 307 30.17 10.82 1.61
CA PRO A 307 30.63 11.93 0.77
C PRO A 307 31.01 11.38 -0.62
N GLY A 308 30.03 11.29 -1.52
CA GLY A 308 30.08 10.42 -2.71
C GLY A 308 28.69 10.08 -3.27
N VAL A 309 27.64 10.15 -2.44
CA VAL A 309 26.22 10.06 -2.83
C VAL A 309 25.74 11.31 -3.61
N LYS A 310 26.67 12.20 -4.01
CA LYS A 310 26.39 13.34 -4.88
C LYS A 310 25.58 12.94 -6.12
N TRP A 311 25.83 11.78 -6.71
CA TRP A 311 25.14 11.38 -7.94
C TRP A 311 23.69 10.93 -7.74
N LEU A 312 23.34 10.32 -6.59
CA LEU A 312 21.98 9.81 -6.37
C LEU A 312 20.97 10.94 -6.19
N ASN A 313 21.33 12.02 -5.51
CA ASN A 313 20.42 13.16 -5.33
C ASN A 313 20.73 14.36 -6.23
N SER A 314 21.84 14.39 -6.99
CA SER A 314 22.20 15.55 -7.85
C SER A 314 21.11 15.96 -8.84
N THR A 315 20.25 15.02 -9.24
CA THR A 315 19.12 15.24 -10.14
C THR A 315 17.78 15.06 -9.43
N SER A 316 17.73 15.27 -8.12
CA SER A 316 16.51 15.29 -7.33
C SER A 316 16.14 16.71 -6.89
N PHE A 317 14.88 16.93 -6.53
CA PHE A 317 14.43 18.24 -6.06
C PHE A 317 15.12 18.72 -4.78
N GLN A 318 15.70 17.81 -3.99
CA GLN A 318 16.50 18.15 -2.80
C GLN A 318 17.90 17.51 -2.92
N PRO A 319 18.82 18.12 -3.68
CA PRO A 319 20.10 17.50 -3.99
C PRO A 319 21.09 17.44 -2.82
N ASP A 320 20.92 18.30 -1.81
CA ASP A 320 21.85 18.46 -0.70
C ASP A 320 21.18 18.23 0.66
N VAL A 321 20.53 17.07 0.80
CA VAL A 321 19.88 16.65 2.05
C VAL A 321 20.83 16.75 3.25
N ALA A 322 22.10 16.39 3.07
CA ALA A 322 23.09 16.34 4.14
C ALA A 322 23.38 17.73 4.75
N SER A 323 23.39 18.80 3.97
CA SER A 323 23.62 20.15 4.50
C SER A 323 22.45 20.70 5.30
N LEU A 324 21.24 20.21 5.05
CA LEU A 324 20.02 20.64 5.76
C LEU A 324 19.83 19.91 7.09
N VAL A 325 20.36 18.68 7.21
CA VAL A 325 20.17 17.80 8.38
C VAL A 325 20.48 18.48 9.73
N PRO A 326 21.58 19.24 9.92
CA PRO A 326 21.87 19.90 11.19
C PRO A 326 20.72 20.78 11.69
N ALA A 327 20.08 21.54 10.80
CA ALA A 327 18.95 22.40 11.17
C ALA A 327 17.70 21.59 11.56
N TYR A 328 17.41 20.47 10.89
CA TYR A 328 16.32 19.58 11.31
C TYR A 328 16.60 18.89 12.64
N ILE A 329 17.87 18.53 12.92
CA ILE A 329 18.25 17.94 14.20
C ILE A 329 18.03 18.94 15.34
N GLU A 330 18.44 20.19 15.18
CA GLU A 330 18.16 21.23 16.19
C GLU A 330 16.66 21.42 16.41
N ARG A 331 15.85 21.48 15.33
CA ARG A 331 14.38 21.52 15.44
C ARG A 331 13.82 20.29 16.15
N SER A 332 14.37 19.10 15.91
CA SER A 332 13.89 17.85 16.49
C SER A 332 14.05 17.79 18.01
N LYS A 333 15.03 18.50 18.57
CA LYS A 333 15.23 18.62 20.02
C LYS A 333 14.07 19.32 20.73
N THR A 334 13.26 20.10 19.99
CA THR A 334 12.10 20.80 20.56
C THR A 334 10.89 19.89 20.79
N VAL A 335 10.88 18.68 20.20
CA VAL A 335 9.79 17.71 20.35
C VAL A 335 10.35 16.42 20.96
N PRO A 336 10.03 16.08 22.22
CA PRO A 336 10.51 14.86 22.86
C PRO A 336 10.13 13.60 22.07
N LYS A 337 11.04 12.62 21.94
CA LYS A 337 10.79 11.35 21.23
C LYS A 337 9.55 10.61 21.75
N SER A 338 9.32 10.65 23.07
CA SER A 338 8.10 10.10 23.70
C SER A 338 6.81 10.76 23.20
N LYS A 339 6.84 12.06 22.88
CA LYS A 339 5.70 12.78 22.31
C LYS A 339 5.43 12.35 20.88
N ILE A 340 6.48 12.11 20.09
CA ILE A 340 6.37 11.58 18.73
C ILE A 340 5.69 10.21 18.73
N GLU A 341 6.09 9.33 19.64
CA GLU A 341 5.47 8.01 19.85
C GLU A 341 3.98 8.12 20.23
N GLU A 342 3.64 9.03 21.16
CA GLU A 342 2.25 9.28 21.55
C GLU A 342 1.39 9.74 20.36
N ILE A 343 1.90 10.69 19.55
CA ILE A 343 1.22 11.19 18.36
C ILE A 343 1.00 10.05 17.36
N HIS A 344 2.04 9.27 17.08
CA HIS A 344 1.99 8.15 16.14
C HIS A 344 0.89 7.15 16.51
N TRP A 345 0.86 6.70 17.77
CA TRP A 345 -0.12 5.71 18.22
C TRP A 345 -1.56 6.24 18.18
N LYS A 346 -1.79 7.49 18.63
CA LYS A 346 -3.11 8.13 18.54
C LYS A 346 -3.59 8.25 17.09
N CYS A 347 -2.69 8.58 16.16
CA CYS A 347 -3.04 8.64 14.74
C CYS A 347 -3.33 7.25 14.14
N MET A 348 -2.62 6.21 14.57
CA MET A 348 -2.92 4.83 14.19
C MET A 348 -4.30 4.39 14.67
N GLU A 349 -4.65 4.65 15.92
CA GLU A 349 -5.98 4.33 16.48
C GLU A 349 -7.11 4.97 15.65
N LEU A 350 -6.95 6.23 15.24
CA LEU A 350 -7.91 6.90 14.35
C LEU A 350 -8.04 6.24 12.96
N THR A 351 -6.98 5.60 12.47
CA THR A 351 -6.99 4.93 11.17
C THR A 351 -7.70 3.57 11.24
N CYS A 352 -7.68 2.91 12.40
CA CYS A 352 -8.35 1.64 12.64
C CYS A 352 -9.88 1.77 12.82
N ILE A 353 -10.39 2.98 13.07
CA ILE A 353 -11.83 3.25 13.17
C ILE A 353 -12.39 3.39 11.74
N VAL A 354 -12.91 2.29 11.19
CA VAL A 354 -13.49 2.18 9.82
C VAL A 354 -14.76 3.05 9.63
N GLN A 355 -15.24 3.72 10.67
CA GLN A 355 -16.57 4.35 10.73
C GLN A 355 -16.58 5.90 10.62
N GLY A 356 -15.47 6.55 10.27
CA GLY A 356 -15.39 8.02 10.16
C GLY A 356 -15.26 8.53 8.73
N ASP A 357 -15.68 9.78 8.47
CA ASP A 357 -15.37 10.50 7.23
C ASP A 357 -13.83 10.56 7.06
N PRO A 358 -13.26 10.08 5.95
CA PRO A 358 -11.81 10.16 5.70
C PRO A 358 -11.21 11.55 5.90
N MET A 359 -11.98 12.61 5.62
CA MET A 359 -11.55 13.99 5.81
C MET A 359 -11.56 14.40 7.29
N GLU A 360 -12.53 13.93 8.08
CA GLU A 360 -12.54 14.13 9.54
C GLU A 360 -11.38 13.41 10.21
N ASN A 361 -11.09 12.17 9.78
CA ASN A 361 -9.93 11.43 10.25
C ASN A 361 -8.62 12.13 9.88
N ALA A 362 -8.52 12.71 8.68
CA ALA A 362 -7.38 13.51 8.26
C ALA A 362 -7.24 14.78 9.10
N ARG A 363 -8.34 15.48 9.40
CA ARG A 363 -8.36 16.64 10.29
C ARG A 363 -7.87 16.29 11.69
N ALA A 364 -8.38 15.22 12.28
CA ALA A 364 -7.99 14.81 13.63
C ALA A 364 -6.49 14.44 13.70
N GLN A 365 -5.98 13.69 12.71
CA GLN A 365 -4.55 13.38 12.62
C GLN A 365 -3.69 14.62 12.42
N TRP A 366 -4.13 15.52 11.54
CA TRP A 366 -3.45 16.79 11.30
C TRP A 366 -3.26 17.51 12.63
N GLU A 367 -4.35 17.74 13.39
CA GLU A 367 -4.31 18.43 14.69
C GLU A 367 -3.43 17.73 15.73
N LEU A 368 -3.46 16.40 15.80
CA LEU A 368 -2.54 15.65 16.68
C LEU A 368 -1.07 15.89 16.33
N CYS A 369 -0.76 16.09 15.05
CA CYS A 369 0.59 16.37 14.57
C CYS A 369 1.05 17.82 14.81
N LYS A 370 0.24 18.69 15.41
CA LYS A 370 0.59 20.10 15.64
C LYS A 370 2.01 20.31 16.22
N PRO A 371 2.49 19.56 17.24
CA PRO A 371 3.86 19.72 17.73
C PRO A 371 4.93 19.47 16.66
N LEU A 372 4.72 18.50 15.77
CA LEU A 372 5.63 18.22 14.66
C LEU A 372 5.57 19.32 13.58
N ARG A 373 4.37 19.86 13.31
CA ARG A 373 4.18 20.96 12.34
C ARG A 373 4.83 22.26 12.81
N ASP A 374 4.59 22.62 14.07
CA ASP A 374 5.15 23.83 14.68
C ASP A 374 6.69 23.78 14.69
N ALA A 375 7.27 22.59 14.88
CA ALA A 375 8.71 22.33 14.77
C ALA A 375 9.19 22.07 13.33
N GLN A 376 8.30 22.09 12.31
CA GLN A 376 8.61 21.81 10.90
C GLN A 376 9.34 20.47 10.66
N LEU A 377 8.96 19.43 11.40
CA LEU A 377 9.53 18.08 11.31
C LEU A 377 8.76 17.21 10.31
N TRP A 378 8.66 17.68 9.07
CA TRP A 378 7.77 17.12 8.04
C TRP A 378 8.02 15.66 7.67
N ALA A 379 9.26 15.19 7.73
CA ALA A 379 9.61 13.80 7.43
C ALA A 379 9.28 12.79 8.55
N LEU A 380 8.86 13.23 9.73
CA LEU A 380 8.56 12.33 10.85
C LEU A 380 7.11 11.84 10.80
N ASP A 381 6.91 10.54 11.00
CA ASP A 381 5.56 9.98 11.06
C ASP A 381 4.78 10.49 12.26
N PRO A 382 3.46 10.70 12.11
CA PRO A 382 2.63 10.30 10.96
C PRO A 382 2.37 11.40 9.90
N LEU A 383 3.15 12.50 9.86
CA LEU A 383 2.89 13.62 8.94
C LEU A 383 2.85 13.22 7.44
N PRO A 384 3.85 12.51 6.87
CA PRO A 384 3.83 12.21 5.44
C PRO A 384 2.67 11.30 5.01
N PRO A 385 2.31 10.22 5.74
CA PRO A 385 1.09 9.47 5.45
C PRO A 385 -0.19 10.31 5.52
N THR A 386 -0.30 11.23 6.50
CA THR A 386 -1.45 12.14 6.59
C THR A 386 -1.52 13.09 5.39
N ILE A 387 -0.40 13.70 4.98
CA ILE A 387 -0.32 14.57 3.80
C ILE A 387 -0.68 13.78 2.53
N LEU A 388 -0.15 12.58 2.36
CA LEU A 388 -0.43 11.72 1.21
C LEU A 388 -1.91 11.39 1.08
N ARG A 389 -2.57 11.10 2.21
CA ARG A 389 -4.01 10.81 2.23
C ARG A 389 -4.82 12.02 1.77
N ILE A 390 -4.48 13.21 2.23
CA ILE A 390 -5.14 14.46 1.82
C ILE A 390 -4.90 14.71 0.32
N ALA A 391 -3.65 14.59 -0.14
CA ALA A 391 -3.30 14.74 -1.54
C ALA A 391 -4.07 13.76 -2.45
N THR A 392 -4.20 12.50 -2.02
CA THR A 392 -4.95 11.47 -2.75
C THR A 392 -6.43 11.81 -2.86
N MET A 393 -7.04 12.31 -1.77
CA MET A 393 -8.44 12.75 -1.79
C MET A 393 -8.65 13.94 -2.73
N LEU A 394 -7.76 14.94 -2.70
CA LEU A 394 -7.82 16.10 -3.60
C LEU A 394 -7.60 15.69 -5.06
N GLY A 395 -6.67 14.75 -5.33
CA GLY A 395 -6.37 14.25 -6.66
C GLY A 395 -7.47 13.39 -7.28
N SER A 396 -8.35 12.80 -6.47
CA SER A 396 -9.45 11.96 -6.93
C SER A 396 -10.65 12.76 -7.46
N ASN A 397 -10.66 14.08 -7.28
CA ASN A 397 -11.73 14.96 -7.73
C ASN A 397 -11.20 16.02 -8.70
N ARG A 398 -11.82 16.10 -9.88
CA ARG A 398 -11.43 17.01 -10.96
C ARG A 398 -11.43 18.49 -10.54
N THR A 399 -12.27 18.89 -9.58
CA THR A 399 -12.33 20.28 -9.07
C THR A 399 -11.28 20.61 -8.00
N THR A 400 -10.47 19.63 -7.57
CA THR A 400 -9.43 19.82 -6.55
C THR A 400 -8.09 19.21 -6.96
N LEU A 401 -8.02 18.53 -8.11
CA LEU A 401 -6.82 17.87 -8.62
C LEU A 401 -5.59 18.79 -8.65
N ALA A 402 -5.75 20.03 -9.14
CA ALA A 402 -4.65 21.00 -9.19
C ALA A 402 -4.09 21.34 -7.80
N LYS A 403 -4.90 21.22 -6.73
CA LYS A 403 -4.46 21.43 -5.34
C LYS A 403 -3.65 20.27 -4.79
N ALA A 404 -3.76 19.07 -5.36
CA ALA A 404 -2.94 17.93 -4.96
C ALA A 404 -1.46 18.10 -5.36
N LEU A 405 -1.20 18.85 -6.44
CA LEU A 405 0.14 19.06 -6.98
C LEU A 405 1.10 19.73 -5.96
N PRO A 406 0.74 20.85 -5.31
CA PRO A 406 1.48 21.42 -4.18
C PRO A 406 1.89 20.41 -3.10
N LEU A 407 0.96 19.55 -2.68
CA LEU A 407 1.22 18.58 -1.61
C LEU A 407 2.26 17.53 -2.04
N HIS A 408 2.18 17.03 -3.28
CA HIS A 408 3.20 16.10 -3.79
C HIS A 408 4.56 16.78 -3.99
N CYS A 409 4.59 18.02 -4.47
CA CYS A 409 5.83 18.81 -4.57
C CYS A 409 6.48 18.99 -3.19
N PHE A 410 5.67 19.33 -2.19
CA PHE A 410 6.11 19.48 -0.81
C PHE A 410 6.69 18.18 -0.25
N MET A 411 6.01 17.05 -0.44
CA MET A 411 6.54 15.75 0.00
C MET A 411 7.86 15.37 -0.69
N ALA A 412 8.01 15.72 -1.96
CA ALA A 412 9.23 15.46 -2.73
C ALA A 412 10.43 16.32 -2.30
N LEU A 413 10.19 17.45 -1.63
CA LEU A 413 11.21 18.37 -1.10
C LEU A 413 11.51 18.16 0.39
N GLU A 414 10.45 18.06 1.21
CA GLU A 414 10.52 18.21 2.66
C GLU A 414 10.37 16.87 3.43
N CYS A 415 9.84 15.83 2.78
CA CYS A 415 9.53 14.56 3.45
C CYS A 415 10.42 13.41 2.93
N TYR A 416 10.26 13.04 1.67
CA TYR A 416 10.83 11.81 1.12
C TYR A 416 12.35 11.80 0.96
N PRO A 417 13.04 12.90 0.65
CA PRO A 417 14.51 12.89 0.64
C PRO A 417 15.12 12.52 1.99
N PHE A 418 14.42 12.80 3.10
CA PHE A 418 14.87 12.45 4.44
C PHE A 418 14.41 11.05 4.89
N LYS A 419 13.21 10.62 4.47
CA LYS A 419 12.71 9.26 4.75
C LYS A 419 13.41 8.19 3.91
N TYR A 420 13.73 8.53 2.66
CA TYR A 420 14.26 7.63 1.63
C TYR A 420 15.42 8.33 0.89
N PRO A 421 16.64 8.31 1.47
CA PRO A 421 17.78 9.05 0.92
C PRO A 421 18.13 8.65 -0.52
N ALA A 422 17.93 7.38 -0.92
CA ALA A 422 18.10 6.93 -2.29
C ALA A 422 16.96 7.45 -3.19
N SER A 423 17.31 8.19 -4.25
CA SER A 423 16.37 8.79 -5.21
C SER A 423 15.54 7.77 -5.98
N PHE A 424 16.08 6.58 -6.16
CA PHE A 424 15.47 5.47 -6.88
C PHE A 424 14.55 4.62 -6.00
N THR A 425 14.38 4.96 -4.72
CA THR A 425 13.38 4.28 -3.89
C THR A 425 11.98 4.40 -4.51
N PRO A 426 11.16 3.33 -4.47
CA PRO A 426 9.87 3.32 -5.16
C PRO A 426 8.95 4.49 -4.81
N PHE A 427 8.91 4.90 -3.54
CA PHE A 427 8.10 6.04 -3.08
C PHE A 427 8.49 7.36 -3.76
N ARG A 428 9.78 7.62 -3.97
CA ARG A 428 10.26 8.85 -4.61
C ARG A 428 9.94 8.88 -6.10
N VAL A 429 10.21 7.78 -6.79
CA VAL A 429 9.90 7.64 -8.23
C VAL A 429 8.40 7.75 -8.49
N LYS A 430 7.56 7.10 -7.68
CA LYS A 430 6.09 7.22 -7.78
C LYS A 430 5.61 8.65 -7.54
N THR A 431 6.21 9.36 -6.57
CA THR A 431 5.86 10.76 -6.30
C THR A 431 6.19 11.65 -7.48
N LEU A 432 7.36 11.48 -8.11
CA LEU A 432 7.72 12.19 -9.34
C LEU A 432 6.74 11.89 -10.47
N MET A 433 6.35 10.62 -10.65
CA MET A 433 5.36 10.23 -11.65
C MET A 433 3.99 10.88 -11.38
N THR A 434 3.55 10.93 -10.13
CA THR A 434 2.31 11.60 -9.75
C THR A 434 2.38 13.11 -10.02
N ILE A 435 3.51 13.75 -9.73
CA ILE A 435 3.72 15.17 -10.06
C ILE A 435 3.62 15.38 -11.57
N ALA A 436 4.26 14.54 -12.39
CA ALA A 436 4.18 14.64 -13.85
C ALA A 436 2.73 14.48 -14.37
N LYS A 437 1.99 13.49 -13.86
CA LYS A 437 0.57 13.29 -14.21
C LYS A 437 -0.30 14.49 -13.83
N LEU A 438 -0.11 15.04 -12.63
CA LEU A 438 -0.86 16.20 -12.15
C LEU A 438 -0.50 17.47 -12.93
N LEU A 439 0.77 17.66 -13.29
CA LEU A 439 1.22 18.76 -14.14
C LEU A 439 0.60 18.67 -15.54
N SER A 440 0.62 17.50 -16.17
CA SER A 440 -0.01 17.29 -17.48
C SER A 440 -1.50 17.63 -17.44
N ALA A 441 -2.23 17.08 -16.46
CA ALA A 441 -3.66 17.34 -16.33
C ALA A 441 -3.98 18.81 -15.98
N ALA A 442 -3.12 19.48 -15.21
CA ALA A 442 -3.25 20.91 -14.94
C ALA A 442 -2.88 21.78 -16.16
N GLY A 443 -1.93 21.31 -16.99
CA GLY A 443 -1.55 21.90 -18.27
C GLY A 443 -2.73 21.93 -19.24
N ASP A 444 -3.46 20.82 -19.38
CA ASP A 444 -4.66 20.76 -20.21
C ASP A 444 -5.70 21.82 -19.79
N LEU A 445 -5.93 21.97 -18.48
CA LEU A 445 -6.83 22.98 -17.93
C LEU A 445 -6.32 24.41 -18.14
N THR A 446 -5.00 24.61 -18.13
CA THR A 446 -4.37 25.91 -18.38
C THR A 446 -4.54 26.29 -19.84
N TYR A 447 -4.26 25.36 -20.76
CA TYR A 447 -4.40 25.54 -22.19
C TYR A 447 -5.86 25.79 -22.61
N SER A 448 -6.82 25.07 -22.00
CA SER A 448 -8.25 25.29 -22.28
C SER A 448 -8.83 26.56 -21.62
N GLY A 449 -8.06 27.26 -20.79
CA GLY A 449 -8.52 28.42 -20.02
C GLY A 449 -9.49 28.06 -18.88
N ASP A 450 -9.60 26.77 -18.53
CA ASP A 450 -10.53 26.28 -17.50
C ASP A 450 -9.91 26.17 -16.11
N LEU A 451 -8.60 26.35 -15.95
CA LEU A 451 -7.91 26.13 -14.66
C LEU A 451 -8.58 26.88 -13.49
N ALA A 452 -8.93 28.15 -13.68
CA ALA A 452 -9.60 28.96 -12.65
C ALA A 452 -11.04 28.51 -12.33
N ARG A 453 -11.65 27.66 -13.16
CA ARG A 453 -12.95 27.03 -12.88
C ARG A 453 -12.81 25.81 -11.96
N TYR A 454 -11.65 25.16 -11.98
CA TYR A 454 -11.39 23.89 -11.29
C TYR A 454 -10.30 23.99 -10.21
N CYS A 455 -9.75 25.17 -10.00
CA CYS A 455 -8.85 25.50 -8.91
C CYS A 455 -9.21 26.91 -8.43
N ASP A 456 -9.37 27.09 -7.12
CA ASP A 456 -9.66 28.39 -6.50
C ASP A 456 -8.45 28.96 -5.74
N HIS A 457 -7.27 28.35 -5.88
CA HIS A 457 -6.05 28.79 -5.22
C HIS A 457 -5.21 29.68 -6.15
N GLU A 458 -5.27 31.01 -5.94
CA GLU A 458 -4.64 32.01 -6.81
C GLU A 458 -3.13 31.77 -7.01
N GLY A 459 -2.40 31.38 -5.95
CA GLY A 459 -0.97 31.06 -6.06
C GLY A 459 -0.66 29.89 -6.98
N VAL A 460 -1.49 28.84 -6.98
CA VAL A 460 -1.31 27.66 -7.83
C VAL A 460 -1.60 28.02 -9.28
N ILE A 461 -2.69 28.78 -9.50
CA ILE A 461 -3.05 29.29 -10.82
C ILE A 461 -1.93 30.16 -11.39
N GLY A 462 -1.38 31.08 -10.58
CA GLY A 462 -0.32 32.00 -11.02
C GLY A 462 0.98 31.28 -11.41
N VAL A 463 1.40 30.27 -10.65
CA VAL A 463 2.58 29.47 -11.00
C VAL A 463 2.33 28.68 -12.29
N LEU A 464 1.19 27.98 -12.40
CA LEU A 464 0.89 27.17 -13.58
C LEU A 464 0.67 28.01 -14.84
N ALA A 465 0.16 29.23 -14.72
CA ALA A 465 0.00 30.15 -15.86
C ALA A 465 1.33 30.67 -16.43
N THR A 466 2.43 30.58 -15.68
CA THR A 466 3.74 31.13 -16.08
C THR A 466 4.83 30.08 -16.24
N ALA A 467 4.63 28.88 -15.69
CA ALA A 467 5.57 27.78 -15.82
C ALA A 467 5.54 27.19 -17.24
N ASP A 468 6.72 26.80 -17.74
CA ASP A 468 6.82 25.90 -18.90
C ASP A 468 6.45 24.48 -18.45
N ILE A 469 5.14 24.20 -18.43
CA ILE A 469 4.58 22.92 -17.96
C ILE A 469 5.10 21.75 -18.80
N VAL A 470 5.28 21.92 -20.10
CA VAL A 470 5.71 20.85 -21.01
C VAL A 470 7.15 20.45 -20.72
N SER A 471 8.08 21.41 -20.68
CA SER A 471 9.48 21.10 -20.38
C SER A 471 9.66 20.65 -18.93
N LEU A 472 8.93 21.21 -17.98
CA LEU A 472 8.91 20.74 -16.58
C LEU A 472 8.46 19.27 -16.50
N THR A 473 7.36 18.93 -17.17
CA THR A 473 6.83 17.56 -17.18
C THR A 473 7.82 16.60 -17.84
N GLU A 474 8.42 16.98 -18.98
CA GLU A 474 9.41 16.15 -19.65
C GLU A 474 10.64 15.89 -18.77
N VAL A 475 11.17 16.92 -18.11
CA VAL A 475 12.31 16.78 -17.19
C VAL A 475 11.96 15.80 -16.07
N ILE A 476 10.80 15.95 -15.45
CA ILE A 476 10.36 15.06 -14.36
C ILE A 476 10.20 13.63 -14.87
N LEU A 477 9.61 13.41 -16.05
CA LEU A 477 9.50 12.08 -16.66
C LEU A 477 10.87 11.47 -16.96
N ARG A 478 11.86 12.26 -17.40
CA ARG A 478 13.25 11.79 -17.56
C ARG A 478 13.86 11.37 -16.23
N LEU A 479 13.57 12.08 -15.13
CA LEU A 479 13.99 11.68 -13.78
C LEU A 479 13.28 10.41 -13.31
N VAL A 480 11.98 10.26 -13.59
CA VAL A 480 11.23 9.03 -13.31
C VAL A 480 11.85 7.85 -14.05
N ARG A 481 12.18 8.01 -15.34
CA ARG A 481 12.84 6.97 -16.14
C ARG A 481 14.21 6.60 -15.58
N GLN A 482 15.05 7.60 -15.31
CA GLN A 482 16.41 7.38 -14.79
C GLN A 482 16.37 6.64 -13.45
N ASN A 483 15.61 7.15 -12.49
CA ASN A 483 15.53 6.57 -11.15
C ASN A 483 14.73 5.25 -11.14
N GLY A 484 13.72 5.13 -11.99
CA GLY A 484 12.88 3.94 -12.09
C GLY A 484 13.60 2.74 -12.68
N VAL A 485 14.51 2.95 -13.65
CA VAL A 485 15.37 1.87 -14.18
C VAL A 485 16.34 1.36 -13.11
N ILE A 486 16.88 2.28 -12.29
CA ILE A 486 17.79 1.92 -11.19
C ILE A 486 17.01 1.20 -10.09
N GLY A 487 15.88 1.74 -9.65
CA GLY A 487 15.17 1.30 -8.46
C GLY A 487 14.12 0.21 -8.66
N GLY A 488 13.55 0.14 -9.85
CA GLY A 488 12.43 -0.73 -10.18
C GLY A 488 12.83 -2.05 -10.84
N VAL A 489 11.83 -2.69 -11.43
CA VAL A 489 11.96 -3.84 -12.32
C VAL A 489 11.55 -3.42 -13.74
N ALA A 490 11.95 -4.20 -14.76
CA ALA A 490 11.71 -3.84 -16.15
C ALA A 490 10.23 -3.66 -16.48
N SER A 491 9.35 -4.48 -15.88
CA SER A 491 7.90 -4.39 -16.09
C SER A 491 7.17 -3.45 -15.12
N TRP A 492 7.86 -2.46 -14.53
CA TRP A 492 7.19 -1.56 -13.61
C TRP A 492 6.27 -0.57 -14.36
N ASP A 493 4.97 -0.57 -14.04
CA ASP A 493 3.95 0.28 -14.66
C ASP A 493 4.30 1.78 -14.71
N VAL A 494 5.02 2.26 -13.70
CA VAL A 494 5.53 3.63 -13.66
C VAL A 494 6.43 3.92 -14.87
N LEU A 495 7.29 2.99 -15.27
CA LEU A 495 8.18 3.15 -16.43
C LEU A 495 7.41 3.11 -17.75
N PHE A 496 6.33 2.34 -17.84
CA PHE A 496 5.47 2.31 -19.03
C PHE A 496 4.72 3.62 -19.22
N GLY A 497 4.01 4.08 -18.18
CA GLY A 497 3.33 5.38 -18.23
C GLY A 497 4.30 6.54 -18.50
N THR A 498 5.56 6.41 -18.05
CA THR A 498 6.62 7.38 -18.38
C THR A 498 6.98 7.36 -19.87
N LYS A 499 7.10 6.18 -20.49
CA LYS A 499 7.37 6.05 -21.92
C LYS A 499 6.24 6.63 -22.77
N GLU A 500 4.98 6.36 -22.41
CA GLU A 500 3.81 6.89 -23.12
C GLU A 500 3.77 8.42 -23.07
N MET A 501 3.82 9.00 -21.85
CA MET A 501 3.79 10.45 -21.70
C MET A 501 4.98 11.16 -22.39
N LEU A 502 6.16 10.54 -22.43
CA LEU A 502 7.30 11.09 -23.17
C LEU A 502 7.06 11.10 -24.69
N ARG A 503 6.43 10.05 -25.25
CA ARG A 503 6.06 10.01 -26.67
C ARG A 503 5.02 11.08 -26.99
N ASP A 504 4.00 11.23 -26.14
CA ASP A 504 2.97 12.25 -26.32
C ASP A 504 3.58 13.66 -26.35
N ILE A 505 4.59 13.93 -25.51
CA ILE A 505 5.33 15.21 -25.51
C ILE A 505 6.18 15.38 -26.77
N GLU A 506 6.81 14.30 -27.26
CA GLU A 506 7.61 14.32 -28.49
C GLU A 506 6.76 14.60 -29.74
N ASP A 507 5.49 14.17 -29.74
CA ASP A 507 4.54 14.32 -30.85
C ASP A 507 3.80 15.68 -30.86
N LEU A 508 4.04 16.57 -29.87
CA LEU A 508 3.43 17.90 -29.82
C LEU A 508 3.89 18.79 -30.99
N GLN A 509 2.98 19.10 -31.90
CA GLN A 509 3.28 19.88 -33.12
C GLN A 509 3.61 21.36 -32.88
N GLU A 510 3.13 21.95 -31.78
CA GLU A 510 3.28 23.39 -31.47
C GLU A 510 4.37 23.67 -30.42
N ARG A 511 5.27 22.73 -30.16
CA ARG A 511 6.31 22.89 -29.14
C ARG A 511 7.47 23.74 -29.67
N ASP A 512 7.91 24.73 -28.89
CA ASP A 512 9.09 25.53 -29.22
C ASP A 512 10.35 24.64 -29.31
N GLU A 513 10.99 24.66 -30.47
CA GLU A 513 12.18 23.85 -30.76
C GLU A 513 13.36 24.18 -29.83
N LYS A 514 13.46 25.42 -29.35
CA LYS A 514 14.52 25.86 -28.42
C LYS A 514 14.28 25.28 -27.04
N ASP A 515 13.04 25.22 -26.57
CA ASP A 515 12.70 24.63 -25.27
C ASP A 515 12.98 23.12 -25.28
N ALA A 516 12.58 22.44 -26.36
CA ALA A 516 12.92 21.01 -26.56
C ALA A 516 14.44 20.77 -26.64
N ALA A 517 15.18 21.66 -27.32
CA ALA A 517 16.64 21.59 -27.37
C ALA A 517 17.29 21.83 -26.00
N MET A 518 16.71 22.71 -25.19
CA MET A 518 17.22 23.01 -23.84
C MET A 518 17.06 21.82 -22.90
N VAL A 519 15.92 21.11 -22.93
CA VAL A 519 15.75 19.87 -22.15
C VAL A 519 16.80 18.81 -22.56
N LYS A 520 17.07 18.68 -23.86
CA LYS A 520 18.11 17.76 -24.38
C LYS A 520 19.51 18.18 -23.92
N HIS A 521 19.84 19.47 -23.96
CA HIS A 521 21.13 19.99 -23.49
C HIS A 521 21.33 19.72 -22.00
N TRP A 522 20.32 20.02 -21.18
CA TRP A 522 20.32 19.71 -19.75
C TRP A 522 20.58 18.22 -19.47
N ALA A 523 19.89 17.33 -20.19
CA ALA A 523 20.03 15.89 -20.02
C ALA A 523 21.44 15.36 -20.36
N ASN A 524 22.17 16.04 -21.25
CA ASN A 524 23.50 15.63 -21.70
C ASN A 524 24.65 16.22 -20.86
N ASN A 525 24.46 17.40 -20.25
CA ASN A 525 25.50 18.06 -19.46
C ASN A 525 24.95 18.81 -18.25
N LEU A 526 24.78 18.09 -17.14
CA LEU A 526 24.25 18.62 -15.88
C LEU A 526 25.16 19.66 -15.19
N GLN A 527 26.46 19.68 -15.51
CA GLN A 527 27.42 20.57 -14.84
C GLN A 527 27.57 21.93 -15.54
N ASP A 528 27.11 22.02 -16.78
CA ASP A 528 27.11 23.24 -17.59
C ASP A 528 26.32 24.38 -16.92
N PRO A 529 26.84 25.63 -16.93
CA PRO A 529 26.14 26.78 -16.35
C PRO A 529 24.73 27.01 -16.90
N VAL A 530 24.50 26.74 -18.19
CA VAL A 530 23.16 26.91 -18.81
C VAL A 530 22.21 25.84 -18.29
N SER A 531 22.66 24.58 -18.22
CA SER A 531 21.88 23.48 -17.62
C SER A 531 21.53 23.74 -16.15
N LYS A 532 22.45 24.33 -15.37
CA LYS A 532 22.19 24.74 -13.99
C LYS A 532 21.13 25.85 -13.91
N ALA A 533 21.27 26.90 -14.72
CA ALA A 533 20.29 27.97 -14.77
C ALA A 533 18.90 27.47 -15.24
N PHE A 534 18.86 26.56 -16.21
CA PHE A 534 17.63 25.89 -16.63
C PHE A 534 16.99 25.10 -15.49
N TRP A 535 17.77 24.25 -14.81
CA TRP A 535 17.30 23.49 -13.66
C TRP A 535 16.75 24.39 -12.55
N GLU A 536 17.47 25.45 -12.19
CA GLU A 536 17.06 26.38 -11.14
C GLU A 536 15.78 27.12 -11.50
N ASN A 537 15.68 27.67 -12.72
CA ASN A 537 14.59 28.58 -13.09
C ASN A 537 13.35 27.87 -13.66
N VAL A 538 13.54 26.80 -14.44
CA VAL A 538 12.45 26.09 -15.13
C VAL A 538 11.94 24.91 -14.30
N VAL A 539 12.79 24.29 -13.48
CA VAL A 539 12.42 23.09 -12.71
C VAL A 539 12.22 23.41 -11.25
N LEU A 540 13.27 23.83 -10.55
CA LEU A 540 13.26 23.92 -9.10
C LEU A 540 12.39 25.07 -8.59
N LYS A 541 12.43 26.24 -9.24
CA LYS A 541 11.62 27.40 -8.86
C LYS A 541 10.12 27.12 -8.85
N PRO A 542 9.46 26.65 -9.94
CA PRO A 542 8.02 26.38 -9.92
C PRO A 542 7.66 25.27 -8.92
N ILE A 543 8.47 24.21 -8.80
CA ILE A 543 8.24 23.13 -7.84
C ILE A 543 8.30 23.64 -6.40
N THR A 544 9.27 24.50 -6.08
CA THR A 544 9.42 25.11 -4.75
C THR A 544 8.28 26.07 -4.44
N GLN A 545 7.86 26.88 -5.42
CA GLN A 545 6.70 27.77 -5.27
C GLN A 545 5.41 26.98 -5.03
N LEU A 546 5.15 25.94 -5.83
CA LEU A 546 4.00 25.06 -5.61
C LEU A 546 4.04 24.40 -4.23
N ALA A 547 5.18 23.86 -3.82
CA ALA A 547 5.35 23.25 -2.51
C ALA A 547 5.06 24.23 -1.36
N SER A 548 5.40 25.52 -1.52
CA SER A 548 5.17 26.53 -0.48
C SER A 548 3.68 26.72 -0.12
N PHE A 549 2.76 26.39 -1.03
CA PHE A 549 1.32 26.49 -0.82
C PHE A 549 0.73 25.24 -0.14
N ALA A 550 1.50 24.17 0.08
CA ALA A 550 0.94 22.89 0.53
C ALA A 550 0.28 22.97 1.90
N ILE A 551 0.91 23.64 2.87
CA ILE A 551 0.41 23.72 4.25
C ILE A 551 -0.88 24.55 4.32
N GLU A 552 -0.92 25.70 3.66
CA GLU A 552 -2.13 26.54 3.64
C GLU A 552 -3.30 25.84 2.93
N ILE A 553 -3.04 25.10 1.84
CA ILE A 553 -4.04 24.28 1.15
C ILE A 553 -4.59 23.21 2.10
N ILE A 554 -3.72 22.48 2.79
CA ILE A 554 -4.15 21.47 3.76
C ILE A 554 -5.05 22.10 4.84
N GLU A 555 -4.63 23.23 5.42
CA GLU A 555 -5.40 23.89 6.48
C GLU A 555 -6.75 24.45 5.99
N ALA A 556 -6.81 24.91 4.73
CA ALA A 556 -8.04 25.37 4.11
C ALA A 556 -9.02 24.21 3.86
N GLU A 557 -8.56 23.12 3.27
CA GLU A 557 -9.38 21.94 2.94
C GLU A 557 -9.86 21.21 4.20
N LEU A 558 -9.02 21.17 5.24
CA LEU A 558 -9.42 20.66 6.55
C LEU A 558 -10.30 21.64 7.34
N GLY A 559 -10.48 22.89 6.90
CA GLY A 559 -11.27 23.89 7.62
C GLY A 559 -10.63 24.35 8.94
N CYS A 560 -9.32 24.20 9.10
CA CYS A 560 -8.55 24.69 10.25
C CYS A 560 -8.37 26.22 10.20
N ASN A 561 -8.41 26.83 9.01
CA ASN A 561 -8.47 28.28 8.84
C ASN A 561 -9.90 28.82 8.96
N LYS A 562 -10.31 29.15 10.20
CA LYS A 562 -11.62 29.77 10.49
C LYS A 562 -11.83 31.15 9.82
N SER A 563 -10.83 31.73 9.17
CA SER A 563 -10.93 33.05 8.51
C SER A 563 -11.51 33.01 7.08
N LEU A 564 -11.48 31.86 6.38
CA LEU A 564 -12.09 31.75 5.03
C LEU A 564 -13.47 31.05 5.00
N ALA A 565 -13.85 30.33 6.07
CA ALA A 565 -15.06 29.52 6.10
C ALA A 565 -16.39 30.31 6.21
N ARG A 566 -16.37 31.65 6.27
CA ARG A 566 -17.59 32.46 6.47
C ARG A 566 -18.31 32.90 5.19
N LYS A 567 -17.92 32.43 4.00
CA LYS A 567 -18.55 32.90 2.75
C LYS A 567 -19.27 31.87 1.87
N LYS A 568 -19.38 30.59 2.25
CA LYS A 568 -20.21 29.66 1.45
C LYS A 568 -21.11 28.77 2.31
N LEU A 569 -22.40 28.93 2.02
CA LEU A 569 -23.51 27.99 2.20
C LEU A 569 -24.17 27.92 3.59
N GLY A 570 -25.19 28.76 3.73
CA GLY A 570 -26.36 28.37 4.50
C GLY A 570 -27.07 27.20 3.81
N LEU A 571 -26.92 26.01 4.37
CA LEU A 571 -27.79 24.86 4.10
C LEU A 571 -28.06 24.17 5.43
N ARG A 572 -29.34 24.05 5.77
CA ARG A 572 -29.83 23.32 6.96
C ARG A 572 -29.45 21.85 6.83
N ARG A 573 -28.84 21.28 7.88
CA ARG A 573 -28.55 19.84 8.01
C ARG A 573 -29.85 19.06 8.17
N GLY A 574 -30.03 18.01 7.37
CA GLY A 574 -31.03 16.95 7.56
C GLY A 574 -30.33 15.57 7.58
N PRO A 575 -30.97 14.50 8.07
CA PRO A 575 -30.36 13.18 8.18
C PRO A 575 -30.08 12.57 6.80
N PHE A 576 -28.95 11.88 6.64
CA PHE A 576 -28.49 11.32 5.37
C PHE A 576 -29.01 9.89 5.18
N VAL A 577 -29.66 9.62 4.05
CA VAL A 577 -30.06 8.27 3.60
C VAL A 577 -29.19 7.87 2.42
N THR A 578 -28.54 6.71 2.50
CA THR A 578 -27.70 6.18 1.40
C THR A 578 -28.50 5.13 0.61
N VAL A 579 -28.71 5.38 -0.68
CA VAL A 579 -29.40 4.45 -1.60
C VAL A 579 -28.37 3.93 -2.60
N GLY A 580 -28.12 2.61 -2.60
CA GLY A 580 -27.13 1.98 -3.46
C GLY A 580 -27.70 0.78 -4.25
N ARG A 581 -27.18 0.55 -5.46
CA ARG A 581 -27.41 -0.70 -6.19
C ARG A 581 -26.37 -1.74 -5.76
N CYS A 582 -26.82 -2.89 -5.29
CA CYS A 582 -25.94 -4.03 -5.03
C CYS A 582 -25.70 -4.81 -6.32
N GLN A 583 -24.46 -4.78 -6.83
CA GLN A 583 -24.09 -5.52 -8.04
C GLN A 583 -24.14 -7.05 -7.88
N ILE A 584 -24.24 -7.56 -6.64
CA ILE A 584 -24.26 -9.00 -6.34
C ILE A 584 -25.65 -9.61 -6.55
N LEU A 585 -26.73 -8.86 -6.33
CA LEU A 585 -28.11 -9.40 -6.29
C LEU A 585 -29.07 -8.80 -7.34
N GLY A 586 -28.69 -7.75 -8.07
CA GLY A 586 -29.57 -7.11 -9.06
C GLY A 586 -30.73 -6.28 -8.48
N SER A 587 -30.89 -6.23 -7.15
CA SER A 587 -31.92 -5.48 -6.42
C SER A 587 -31.41 -4.13 -5.88
N LEU A 588 -32.32 -3.16 -5.64
CA LEU A 588 -32.00 -1.90 -4.96
C LEU A 588 -31.98 -2.13 -3.43
N LEU A 589 -30.91 -1.71 -2.76
CA LEU A 589 -30.75 -1.83 -1.30
C LEU A 589 -30.86 -0.45 -0.65
N VAL A 590 -31.68 -0.37 0.40
CA VAL A 590 -31.70 0.77 1.33
C VAL A 590 -30.96 0.35 2.59
N THR A 591 -29.91 1.10 2.94
CA THR A 591 -29.20 0.96 4.21
C THR A 591 -29.68 2.09 5.13
N LEU A 592 -30.15 1.72 6.32
CA LEU A 592 -30.53 2.67 7.35
C LEU A 592 -29.48 2.60 8.48
N GLU A 593 -29.17 3.76 9.08
CA GLU A 593 -28.10 4.02 10.06
C GLU A 593 -27.94 2.96 11.17
N PRO A 594 -26.75 2.86 11.81
CA PRO A 594 -26.53 1.91 12.89
C PRO A 594 -27.39 2.23 14.11
N LEU A 595 -28.15 1.23 14.56
CA LEU A 595 -28.85 1.26 15.85
C LEU A 595 -27.84 1.14 17.00
N HIS A 596 -28.00 1.97 18.04
CA HIS A 596 -27.13 2.02 19.22
C HIS A 596 -26.91 0.63 19.85
N PRO A 597 -25.69 0.27 20.31
CA PRO A 597 -25.36 -1.07 20.82
C PRO A 597 -26.12 -1.49 22.09
N ALA A 598 -26.83 -0.58 22.75
CA ALA A 598 -27.68 -0.89 23.92
C ALA A 598 -29.06 -1.51 23.57
N LEU A 599 -29.36 -1.74 22.30
CA LEU A 599 -30.62 -2.33 21.86
C LEU A 599 -30.57 -3.86 21.94
N GLU A 600 -30.70 -4.40 23.15
CA GLU A 600 -30.61 -5.84 23.43
C GLU A 600 -31.77 -6.68 22.85
N ASN A 601 -32.82 -6.09 22.28
CA ASN A 601 -33.98 -6.84 21.77
C ASN A 601 -34.60 -6.26 20.47
N ILE A 602 -33.88 -6.39 19.37
CA ILE A 602 -34.34 -5.97 18.02
C ILE A 602 -35.64 -6.69 17.59
N GLU A 603 -35.89 -7.92 18.07
CA GLU A 603 -37.11 -8.69 17.76
C GLU A 603 -38.39 -8.08 18.32
N VAL A 604 -38.32 -7.32 19.43
CA VAL A 604 -39.50 -6.64 20.03
C VAL A 604 -39.91 -5.43 19.19
N TYR A 605 -38.94 -4.71 18.61
CA TYR A 605 -39.16 -3.59 17.70
C TYR A 605 -39.81 -4.01 16.38
N LEU A 606 -39.47 -5.20 15.86
CA LEU A 606 -40.08 -5.74 14.64
C LEU A 606 -41.54 -6.18 14.82
N LYS A 607 -41.97 -6.46 16.05
CA LYS A 607 -43.37 -6.82 16.38
C LYS A 607 -44.28 -5.60 16.53
N THR A 608 -43.73 -4.45 16.90
CA THR A 608 -44.44 -3.16 17.00
C THR A 608 -44.41 -2.35 15.71
N PHE A 609 -43.61 -2.78 14.74
CA PHE A 609 -43.57 -2.22 13.40
C PHE A 609 -44.87 -2.52 12.66
N ASP A 610 -45.63 -1.48 12.28
CA ASP A 610 -46.87 -1.64 11.52
C ASP A 610 -46.55 -2.23 10.13
N ARG A 611 -46.68 -3.56 10.04
CA ARG A 611 -46.44 -4.33 8.82
C ARG A 611 -47.31 -3.84 7.67
N ALA A 612 -48.42 -3.13 7.90
CA ALA A 612 -49.36 -2.74 6.85
C ALA A 612 -48.77 -1.78 5.81
N HIS A 613 -47.85 -0.87 6.20
CA HIS A 613 -47.33 0.16 5.30
C HIS A 613 -46.16 -0.31 4.43
N VAL A 614 -45.31 -1.22 4.95
CA VAL A 614 -44.14 -1.75 4.24
C VAL A 614 -44.45 -3.06 3.49
N ALA A 615 -45.42 -3.85 3.96
CA ALA A 615 -45.77 -5.12 3.32
C ALA A 615 -46.41 -5.00 1.94
N GLN A 616 -46.88 -3.81 1.52
CA GLN A 616 -47.38 -3.64 0.15
C GLN A 616 -46.25 -3.66 -0.91
N HIS A 617 -44.98 -3.43 -0.52
CA HIS A 617 -43.90 -3.24 -1.49
C HIS A 617 -42.56 -3.93 -1.16
N ALA A 618 -42.36 -4.44 0.06
CA ALA A 618 -41.18 -5.21 0.45
C ALA A 618 -41.38 -6.73 0.27
N SER A 619 -40.40 -7.40 -0.32
CA SER A 619 -40.40 -8.85 -0.55
C SER A 619 -39.64 -9.64 0.51
N GLN A 620 -38.62 -9.04 1.12
CA GLN A 620 -37.82 -9.66 2.18
C GLN A 620 -37.14 -8.59 3.04
N VAL A 621 -36.96 -8.87 4.33
CA VAL A 621 -36.20 -8.04 5.26
C VAL A 621 -35.11 -8.90 5.88
N TYR A 622 -33.86 -8.47 5.79
CA TYR A 622 -32.68 -9.15 6.34
C TYR A 622 -32.09 -8.31 7.47
N ILE A 623 -31.64 -8.96 8.54
CA ILE A 623 -30.99 -8.29 9.66
C ILE A 623 -29.61 -8.87 9.83
N PHE A 624 -28.59 -8.01 9.88
CA PHE A 624 -27.21 -8.41 10.09
C PHE A 624 -26.71 -7.81 11.40
N SER A 625 -26.02 -8.62 12.21
CA SER A 625 -25.35 -8.17 13.42
C SER A 625 -23.84 -8.36 13.25
N THR A 626 -23.07 -7.33 13.59
CA THR A 626 -21.61 -7.36 13.67
C THR A 626 -21.18 -7.05 15.11
N LYS A 627 -19.89 -7.25 15.46
CA LYS A 627 -19.36 -6.94 16.81
C LYS A 627 -19.64 -5.49 17.28
N CYS A 628 -20.01 -4.56 16.39
CA CYS A 628 -20.18 -3.14 16.71
C CYS A 628 -21.52 -2.51 16.28
N CYS A 629 -22.28 -3.11 15.35
CA CYS A 629 -23.54 -2.53 14.83
C CYS A 629 -24.54 -3.60 14.35
N ASN A 630 -25.84 -3.26 14.41
CA ASN A 630 -26.94 -3.98 13.76
C ASN A 630 -27.41 -3.24 12.50
N PHE A 631 -27.69 -3.98 11.41
CA PHE A 631 -28.15 -3.46 10.12
C PHE A 631 -29.50 -4.08 9.74
N ILE A 632 -30.39 -3.28 9.13
CA ILE A 632 -31.64 -3.76 8.52
C ILE A 632 -31.55 -3.53 7.01
N LEU A 633 -31.72 -4.60 6.24
CA LEU A 633 -31.75 -4.62 4.79
C LEU A 633 -33.19 -4.90 4.34
N VAL A 634 -33.76 -4.05 3.48
CA VAL A 634 -35.12 -4.25 2.94
C VAL A 634 -35.04 -4.43 1.43
N GLU A 635 -35.55 -5.55 0.93
CA GLU A 635 -35.65 -5.86 -0.49
C GLU A 635 -37.02 -5.44 -1.03
N VAL A 636 -37.07 -4.46 -1.94
CA VAL A 636 -38.32 -3.89 -2.49
C VAL A 636 -38.60 -4.48 -3.88
N ARG A 637 -39.81 -5.00 -4.12
CA ARG A 637 -40.11 -5.81 -5.33
C ARG A 637 -40.68 -5.06 -6.53
N ASP A 638 -41.14 -3.81 -6.37
CA ASP A 638 -41.67 -3.05 -7.50
C ASP A 638 -41.61 -1.54 -7.20
N LEU A 639 -40.84 -0.77 -7.99
CA LEU A 639 -40.51 0.62 -7.65
C LEU A 639 -41.24 1.67 -8.50
N GLY A 640 -42.10 1.25 -9.43
CA GLY A 640 -42.83 2.16 -10.32
C GLY A 640 -41.91 3.14 -11.09
N PRO A 641 -42.47 4.18 -11.74
CA PRO A 641 -41.71 5.09 -12.60
C PRO A 641 -40.83 6.09 -11.83
N LYS A 642 -40.94 6.21 -10.50
CA LYS A 642 -40.11 7.11 -9.67
C LYS A 642 -39.49 6.42 -8.44
N PRO A 643 -38.60 5.43 -8.63
CA PRO A 643 -38.02 4.61 -7.55
C PRO A 643 -37.34 5.42 -6.44
N ARG A 644 -36.56 6.43 -6.83
CA ARG A 644 -35.74 7.22 -5.91
C ARG A 644 -36.59 8.07 -4.96
N GLN A 645 -37.70 8.61 -5.45
CA GLN A 645 -38.56 9.49 -4.65
C GLN A 645 -39.39 8.68 -3.65
N PHE A 646 -39.85 7.49 -4.05
CA PHE A 646 -40.49 6.52 -3.17
C PHE A 646 -39.55 6.04 -2.05
N LEU A 647 -38.32 5.64 -2.40
CA LEU A 647 -37.34 5.14 -1.42
C LEU A 647 -36.90 6.21 -0.40
N LEU A 648 -36.77 7.46 -0.85
CA LEU A 648 -36.47 8.58 0.06
C LEU A 648 -37.63 8.87 1.01
N GLN A 649 -38.88 8.74 0.54
CA GLN A 649 -40.07 8.90 1.38
C GLN A 649 -40.18 7.75 2.40
N THR A 650 -40.06 6.50 1.97
CA THR A 650 -40.08 5.33 2.86
C THR A 650 -38.95 5.37 3.91
N ALA A 651 -37.75 5.79 3.53
CA ALA A 651 -36.63 5.96 4.47
C ALA A 651 -36.86 7.11 5.46
N SER A 652 -37.47 8.22 5.01
CA SER A 652 -37.86 9.33 5.87
C SER A 652 -38.92 8.92 6.89
N ASP A 653 -39.97 8.21 6.46
CA ASP A 653 -41.07 7.78 7.32
C ASP A 653 -40.61 6.72 8.34
N PHE A 654 -39.68 5.84 7.93
CA PHE A 654 -39.00 4.89 8.82
C PHE A 654 -38.12 5.61 9.85
N GLY A 655 -37.29 6.56 9.40
CA GLY A 655 -36.43 7.35 10.28
C GLY A 655 -37.22 8.15 11.33
N GLN A 656 -38.35 8.73 10.95
CA GLN A 656 -39.24 9.45 11.88
C GLN A 656 -39.91 8.51 12.90
N SER A 657 -40.28 7.29 12.51
CA SER A 657 -40.88 6.30 13.40
C SER A 657 -39.88 5.78 14.44
N VAL A 658 -38.63 5.50 14.02
CA VAL A 658 -37.53 5.10 14.92
C VAL A 658 -37.14 6.24 15.85
N ALA A 659 -37.07 7.49 15.36
CA ALA A 659 -36.77 8.66 16.17
C ALA A 659 -37.83 8.89 17.27
N ARG A 660 -39.13 8.74 16.97
CA ARG A 660 -40.21 8.82 17.98
C ARG A 660 -40.06 7.77 19.07
N LEU A 661 -39.79 6.52 18.70
CA LEU A 661 -39.61 5.41 19.66
C LEU A 661 -38.34 5.56 20.52
N SER A 662 -37.27 6.12 19.96
CA SER A 662 -36.04 6.41 20.72
C SER A 662 -36.18 7.60 21.67
N GLY A 663 -37.02 8.59 21.34
CA GLY A 663 -37.27 9.76 22.17
C GLY A 663 -38.10 9.48 23.43
N GLU A 664 -38.99 8.49 23.41
CA GLU A 664 -39.80 8.11 24.58
C GLU A 664 -39.00 7.35 25.66
N LEU A 665 -37.85 6.76 25.31
CA LEU A 665 -37.01 5.97 26.22
C LEU A 665 -35.83 6.75 26.83
N VAL A 666 -35.50 7.93 26.31
CA VAL A 666 -34.54 8.85 26.95
C VAL A 666 -35.22 9.67 28.08
N LEU A 667 -36.56 9.62 28.16
CA LEU A 667 -37.38 10.29 29.17
C LEU A 667 -38.02 9.35 30.22
N ARG A 668 -37.66 8.06 30.24
CA ARG A 668 -37.95 7.11 31.32
C ARG A 668 -36.65 6.49 31.80
#